data_AF-A0A1W2CQW5-F1
#
_entry.id   AF-A0A1W2CQW5-F1
#
_cell.length_a   1.000
_cell.length_b   1.000
_cell.length_c   1.000
_cell.angle_alpha   90.00
_cell.angle_beta   90.00
_cell.angle_gamma   90.00
#
_symmetry.space_group_name_H-M   'P 1'
#
loop_
_entity.id
_entity.type
_entity.pdbx_description
1 polymer ?
#
loop_
_entity_poly.entity_id
_entity_poly.type
_entity_poly.pdbx_seq_one_letter_code
_entity_poly.pdbx_strand_id
1 'polypeptide(L)'
;MARSKMPAIVSPMLCTLTAAPVESTDYIYEMKWDGYRIVSRVEKNKVTMSSRGGLDYTRKYPLIAEALKSLEHDLIIDGEVVVLNEEGKPDFDTLQLYNGKRSPIRYCVFDLLYLDGNNLMELPLCQRKELLETLVKGNQIFLFSQSFEDGKALYEKVLEDNLEGIVAKKKDSPYVPGARAYDWLKVPTRKRQEFVIGGWAESDKSRSFKSLLFGAYENGMLQWIGRSGGGYKQAEMPGILKQLQEIETDESPFANKVLDTKGAKTHWVKPILVANFEFATWTKSGRIRKPATFLGFRKDKKPKDVVREVPKESQTVEAVIEQQHEEEQENSQPKGKKSSNKDNVKNNKKAEDNKSDLEKYHQKRSFDITPEPTGGAPDNQKLIFVVQKHDASHLHYDFRLEVRGVLKSWAVPKGPSMNPKDHRLAMEVEDHPYDYKDFEGIIPEGQYGGGTVLVWDNGTWEPSENIKGKKEQEHWLLSHYHKNKLSITLHGKKLKGKFNLIKTYGKAENAWLLTKVKDGHELETDITKKDQSVLSGYTILEVAMNSHSRIWHSNRKNSAVSAQLDAEVNGPEVLNESVTTTKARGHTQIKHSTVGQLFPKSKNNGSTRSNISAESNWNKIFEEKIKSEGAITIEKQTLQLSNIEKKLWKKTNKAALIAYYNSISRYILPHLKDRPLTLHVKNISAGAPGFYIKDMEGFQPDFLDIHSTKRKHKVKGKAGIIDYAVCNNLPALLWLINLGCIDLNPWNSTTKKPDEPDYIAIDLDPSDEDFKKAAKTAVKAKEYFHTQQLSAFIKTSGQTGIHIFIPCKGFTHPQARKIAEHICQEIHELTPMFTTLEVSVDKRGSKLFVDFSQNDQADTLAAAYSVRPSKQPAVSTPIEWEELTLDLKPSDFTIENIPSRLLEKGDLWKDLHNSNIKTKNSKILQLML
;
A
#
# COMPACT_ATOMS: atom_id res chain seq x y z
N MET A 1 -37.57 -33.48 15.72
CA MET A 1 -37.03 -33.86 14.40
C MET A 1 -37.27 -35.35 14.17
N ALA A 2 -37.52 -35.76 12.93
CA ALA A 2 -37.60 -37.18 12.59
C ALA A 2 -36.21 -37.82 12.76
N ARG A 3 -36.11 -38.98 13.41
CA ARG A 3 -34.84 -39.69 13.57
C ARG A 3 -34.30 -40.09 12.18
N SER A 4 -33.06 -39.72 11.92
CA SER A 4 -32.33 -39.94 10.67
C SER A 4 -31.17 -40.89 10.92
N LYS A 5 -30.77 -41.65 9.89
CA LYS A 5 -29.60 -42.54 9.99
C LYS A 5 -28.31 -41.71 9.94
N MET A 6 -27.35 -42.05 10.80
CA MET A 6 -26.05 -41.38 10.82
C MET A 6 -25.32 -41.52 9.47
N PRO A 7 -24.80 -40.42 8.89
CA PRO A 7 -23.99 -40.46 7.67
C PRO A 7 -22.74 -41.33 7.82
N ALA A 8 -22.42 -42.12 6.79
CA ALA A 8 -21.28 -43.02 6.83
C ALA A 8 -19.93 -42.28 6.73
N ILE A 9 -19.86 -41.29 5.83
CA ILE A 9 -18.70 -40.43 5.58
C ILE A 9 -19.22 -39.01 5.39
N VAL A 10 -18.56 -38.03 5.99
CA VAL A 10 -18.86 -36.61 5.80
C VAL A 10 -17.61 -35.91 5.29
N SER A 11 -17.69 -35.32 4.10
CA SER A 11 -16.63 -34.46 3.57
C SER A 11 -16.71 -33.08 4.23
N PRO A 12 -15.60 -32.52 4.74
CA PRO A 12 -15.64 -31.21 5.39
C PRO A 12 -16.09 -30.10 4.43
N MET A 13 -16.92 -29.18 4.93
CA MET A 13 -17.26 -27.93 4.24
C MET A 13 -16.02 -27.03 4.13
N LEU A 14 -15.82 -26.41 2.96
CA LEU A 14 -14.59 -25.69 2.60
C LEU A 14 -14.78 -24.18 2.59
N CYS A 15 -13.77 -23.44 3.09
CA CYS A 15 -13.82 -21.98 3.09
C CYS A 15 -13.40 -21.37 1.74
N THR A 16 -14.02 -20.24 1.40
CA THR A 16 -13.62 -19.35 0.30
C THR A 16 -12.56 -18.34 0.78
N LEU A 17 -11.50 -18.14 0.00
CA LEU A 17 -10.41 -17.21 0.34
C LEU A 17 -10.80 -15.76 0.01
N THR A 18 -10.69 -14.88 1.00
CA THR A 18 -10.95 -13.44 0.90
C THR A 18 -9.69 -12.63 1.20
N ALA A 19 -9.62 -11.40 0.68
CA ALA A 19 -8.44 -10.54 0.81
C ALA A 19 -8.36 -9.77 2.14
N ALA A 20 -9.50 -9.57 2.80
CA ALA A 20 -9.65 -8.88 4.07
C ALA A 20 -10.87 -9.47 4.83
N PRO A 21 -10.97 -9.26 6.15
CA PRO A 21 -12.19 -9.56 6.90
C PRO A 21 -13.39 -8.90 6.25
N VAL A 22 -14.47 -9.67 6.10
CA VAL A 22 -15.77 -9.11 5.74
C VAL A 22 -16.32 -8.40 6.97
N GLU A 23 -16.88 -7.22 6.81
CA GLU A 23 -17.59 -6.49 7.87
C GLU A 23 -19.09 -6.69 7.63
N SER A 24 -19.70 -7.66 8.33
CA SER A 24 -21.14 -7.91 8.27
C SER A 24 -21.63 -8.50 9.59
N THR A 25 -22.85 -8.12 10.00
CA THR A 25 -23.54 -8.64 11.19
C THR A 25 -24.09 -10.05 11.00
N ASP A 26 -24.12 -10.55 9.76
CA ASP A 26 -24.62 -11.89 9.43
C ASP A 26 -23.57 -12.98 9.67
N TYR A 27 -22.32 -12.59 9.92
CA TYR A 27 -21.20 -13.50 10.17
C TYR A 27 -20.77 -13.47 11.63
N ILE A 28 -20.35 -14.64 12.13
CA ILE A 28 -19.50 -14.78 13.31
C ILE A 28 -18.07 -15.05 12.87
N TYR A 29 -17.11 -14.58 13.66
CA TYR A 29 -15.69 -14.70 13.35
C TYR A 29 -15.02 -15.61 14.37
N GLU A 30 -14.25 -16.57 13.89
CA GLU A 30 -13.48 -17.51 14.70
C GLU A 30 -12.01 -17.45 14.32
N MET A 31 -11.12 -17.80 15.26
CA MET A 31 -9.71 -17.96 14.94
C MET A 31 -9.50 -19.14 13.99
N LYS A 32 -8.65 -18.95 12.99
CA LYS A 32 -8.19 -20.04 12.13
C LYS A 32 -7.08 -20.80 12.85
N TRP A 33 -7.36 -22.04 13.20
CA TRP A 33 -6.40 -22.98 13.78
C TRP A 33 -5.41 -23.49 12.72
N ASP A 34 -4.19 -23.82 13.16
CA ASP A 34 -3.08 -24.33 12.35
C ASP A 34 -2.74 -25.77 12.76
N GLY A 35 -3.45 -26.73 12.17
CA GLY A 35 -3.41 -28.14 12.53
C GLY A 35 -3.96 -29.09 11.47
N TYR A 36 -4.37 -30.29 11.90
CA TYR A 36 -5.01 -31.27 11.01
C TYR A 36 -6.53 -31.22 11.19
N ARG A 37 -7.26 -30.83 10.14
CA ARG A 37 -8.74 -30.89 10.14
C ARG A 37 -9.22 -32.35 10.19
N ILE A 38 -9.96 -32.68 11.24
CA ILE A 38 -10.48 -34.00 11.52
C ILE A 38 -12.00 -33.92 11.70
N VAL A 39 -12.73 -34.78 10.98
CA VAL A 39 -14.14 -35.07 11.25
C VAL A 39 -14.19 -36.33 12.10
N SER A 40 -14.73 -36.19 13.30
CA SER A 40 -14.81 -37.26 14.29
C SER A 40 -16.22 -37.80 14.37
N ARG A 41 -16.34 -39.13 14.31
CA ARG A 41 -17.60 -39.85 14.43
C ARG A 41 -17.55 -40.76 15.65
N VAL A 42 -18.61 -40.71 16.45
CA VAL A 42 -18.85 -41.65 17.56
C VAL A 42 -20.17 -42.33 17.28
N GLU A 43 -20.16 -43.65 17.13
CA GLU A 43 -21.38 -44.45 16.93
C GLU A 43 -21.28 -45.71 17.79
N LYS A 44 -22.24 -45.92 18.69
CA LYS A 44 -22.28 -47.09 19.60
C LYS A 44 -20.93 -47.32 20.29
N ASN A 45 -20.37 -46.27 20.90
CA ASN A 45 -19.06 -46.26 21.57
C ASN A 45 -17.84 -46.54 20.68
N LYS A 46 -18.00 -46.61 19.35
CA LYS A 46 -16.89 -46.72 18.40
C LYS A 46 -16.53 -45.34 17.87
N VAL A 47 -15.28 -44.94 18.09
CA VAL A 47 -14.74 -43.67 17.59
C VAL A 47 -14.00 -43.88 16.27
N THR A 48 -14.22 -42.97 15.32
CA THR A 48 -13.46 -42.90 14.07
C THR A 48 -13.14 -41.45 13.76
N MET A 49 -11.87 -41.14 13.60
CA MET A 49 -11.36 -39.80 13.32
C MET A 49 -10.79 -39.76 11.91
N SER A 50 -11.47 -39.08 10.99
CA SER A 50 -11.08 -39.03 9.59
C SER A 50 -10.49 -37.66 9.23
N SER A 51 -9.33 -37.65 8.57
CA SER A 51 -8.77 -36.42 8.02
C SER A 51 -9.59 -35.92 6.83
N ARG A 52 -9.32 -34.68 6.39
CA ARG A 52 -9.89 -34.12 5.15
C ARG A 52 -9.74 -35.06 3.93
N GLY A 53 -8.63 -35.79 3.82
CA GLY A 53 -8.37 -36.72 2.72
C GLY A 53 -9.05 -38.10 2.88
N GLY A 54 -9.76 -38.33 3.98
CA GLY A 54 -10.40 -39.59 4.33
C GLY A 54 -9.48 -40.61 5.01
N LEU A 55 -8.32 -40.20 5.52
CA LEU A 55 -7.40 -41.07 6.24
C LEU A 55 -7.84 -41.23 7.69
N ASP A 56 -7.76 -42.44 8.24
CA ASP A 56 -8.07 -42.73 9.64
C ASP A 56 -6.90 -42.31 10.56
N TYR A 57 -7.17 -41.37 11.46
CA TYR A 57 -6.23 -40.82 12.42
C TYR A 57 -6.54 -41.26 13.87
N THR A 58 -7.51 -42.17 14.07
CA THR A 58 -7.96 -42.60 15.40
C THR A 58 -6.81 -43.16 16.24
N ARG A 59 -5.94 -44.00 15.65
CA ARG A 59 -4.77 -44.56 16.34
C ARG A 59 -3.66 -43.54 16.60
N LYS A 60 -3.62 -42.45 15.83
CA LYS A 60 -2.62 -41.39 15.96
C LYS A 60 -2.93 -40.48 17.15
N TYR A 61 -4.22 -40.29 17.46
CA TYR A 61 -4.71 -39.38 18.49
C TYR A 61 -5.55 -40.11 19.57
N PRO A 62 -4.95 -41.06 20.32
CA PRO A 62 -5.68 -41.88 21.28
C PRO A 62 -6.36 -41.06 22.38
N LEU A 63 -5.71 -40.00 22.88
CA LEU A 63 -6.29 -39.11 23.90
C LEU A 63 -7.56 -38.39 23.43
N ILE A 64 -7.62 -38.00 22.16
CA ILE A 64 -8.81 -37.38 21.57
C ILE A 64 -9.89 -38.43 21.35
N ALA A 65 -9.52 -39.63 20.89
CA ALA A 65 -10.46 -40.72 20.72
C ALA A 65 -11.11 -41.13 22.07
N GLU A 66 -10.34 -41.17 23.15
CA GLU A 66 -10.84 -41.43 24.51
C GLU A 66 -11.79 -40.32 24.99
N ALA A 67 -11.43 -39.05 24.79
CA ALA A 67 -12.28 -37.91 25.13
C ALA A 67 -13.60 -37.88 24.32
N LEU A 68 -13.57 -38.26 23.05
CA LEU A 68 -14.77 -38.40 22.22
C LEU A 68 -15.67 -39.53 22.71
N LYS A 69 -15.06 -40.65 23.12
CA LYS A 69 -15.81 -41.79 23.67
C LYS A 69 -16.48 -41.44 25.00
N SER A 70 -15.85 -40.60 25.84
CA SER A 70 -16.40 -40.19 27.13
C SER A 70 -17.58 -39.23 27.04
N LEU A 71 -17.94 -38.74 25.84
CA LEU A 71 -19.15 -37.95 25.66
C LEU A 71 -20.43 -38.79 25.74
N GLU A 72 -20.34 -40.13 25.59
CA GLU A 72 -21.49 -41.05 25.69
C GLU A 72 -22.67 -40.74 24.74
N HIS A 73 -22.40 -40.04 23.64
CA HIS A 73 -23.37 -39.66 22.61
C HIS A 73 -23.00 -40.22 21.23
N ASP A 74 -24.01 -40.49 20.40
CA ASP A 74 -23.82 -40.80 18.99
C ASP A 74 -23.72 -39.49 18.19
N LEU A 75 -22.52 -39.11 17.76
CA LEU A 75 -22.26 -37.77 17.22
C LEU A 75 -21.29 -37.72 16.04
N ILE A 76 -21.35 -36.60 15.32
CA ILE A 76 -20.35 -36.20 14.32
C ILE A 76 -19.91 -34.77 14.61
N ILE A 77 -18.62 -34.56 14.86
CA ILE A 77 -18.01 -33.26 15.14
C ILE A 77 -16.98 -32.92 14.06
N ASP A 78 -17.00 -31.68 13.58
CA ASP A 78 -15.96 -31.10 12.73
C ASP A 78 -15.06 -30.18 13.57
N GLY A 79 -13.75 -30.37 13.42
CA GLY A 79 -12.77 -29.69 14.25
C GLY A 79 -11.36 -29.82 13.69
N GLU A 80 -10.42 -29.26 14.42
CA GLU A 80 -9.00 -29.25 14.07
C GLU A 80 -8.13 -29.72 15.22
N VAL A 81 -7.27 -30.71 14.96
CA VAL A 81 -6.33 -31.21 15.96
C VAL A 81 -5.08 -30.35 15.94
N VAL A 82 -4.74 -29.78 17.09
CA VAL A 82 -3.59 -28.90 17.29
C VAL A 82 -2.73 -29.38 18.48
N VAL A 83 -1.47 -28.97 18.50
CA VAL A 83 -0.65 -29.00 19.72
C VAL A 83 -0.41 -27.55 20.11
N LEU A 84 -0.55 -27.22 21.39
CA LEU A 84 -0.24 -25.88 21.89
C LEU A 84 1.19 -25.81 22.46
N ASN A 85 1.87 -24.70 22.29
CA ASN A 85 3.14 -24.43 22.95
C ASN A 85 2.93 -23.96 24.41
N GLU A 86 4.01 -23.63 25.13
CA GLU A 86 3.95 -23.13 26.52
C GLU A 86 3.17 -21.82 26.67
N GLU A 87 3.07 -21.03 25.59
CA GLU A 87 2.33 -19.77 25.51
C GLU A 87 0.85 -19.98 25.12
N GLY A 88 0.41 -21.23 24.96
CA GLY A 88 -0.95 -21.57 24.55
C GLY A 88 -1.26 -21.38 23.06
N LYS A 89 -0.25 -21.17 22.21
CA LYS A 89 -0.40 -20.97 20.76
C LYS A 89 -0.23 -22.27 19.97
N PRO A 90 -0.92 -22.47 18.83
CA PRO A 90 -0.73 -23.63 17.98
C PRO A 90 0.71 -23.78 17.46
N ASP A 91 1.27 -24.97 17.62
CA ASP A 91 2.60 -25.38 17.15
C ASP A 91 2.46 -26.57 16.17
N PHE A 92 2.47 -26.24 14.89
CA PHE A 92 2.30 -27.20 13.81
C PHE A 92 3.50 -28.15 13.68
N ASP A 93 4.73 -27.67 13.92
CA ASP A 93 5.95 -28.48 13.83
C ASP A 93 5.90 -29.60 14.87
N THR A 94 5.54 -29.26 16.11
CA THR A 94 5.37 -30.25 17.18
C THR A 94 4.23 -31.23 16.89
N LEU A 95 3.12 -30.76 16.29
CA LEU A 95 2.02 -31.62 15.86
C LEU A 95 2.45 -32.65 14.78
N GLN A 96 3.35 -32.29 13.88
CA GLN A 96 3.87 -33.22 12.87
C GLN A 96 4.67 -34.37 13.49
N LEU A 97 5.40 -34.08 14.57
CA LEU A 97 6.22 -35.04 15.30
C LEU A 97 5.45 -35.81 16.39
N TYR A 98 4.15 -35.51 16.54
CA TYR A 98 3.32 -36.12 17.58
C TYR A 98 3.26 -37.65 17.46
N ASN A 99 3.61 -38.33 18.55
CA ASN A 99 3.75 -39.79 18.62
C ASN A 99 2.68 -40.48 19.48
N GLY A 100 1.63 -39.76 19.91
CA GLY A 100 0.50 -40.33 20.65
C GLY A 100 0.62 -40.33 22.17
N LYS A 101 1.75 -39.88 22.77
CA LYS A 101 2.03 -40.15 24.20
C LYS A 101 2.26 -38.93 25.12
N ARG A 102 2.11 -37.68 24.66
CA ARG A 102 2.34 -36.47 25.49
C ARG A 102 1.31 -35.33 25.26
N SER A 103 1.20 -34.43 26.24
CA SER A 103 0.39 -33.19 26.26
C SER A 103 1.22 -31.99 25.74
N PRO A 104 0.64 -30.92 25.16
CA PRO A 104 -0.79 -30.58 25.13
C PRO A 104 -1.40 -30.63 23.72
N ILE A 105 -1.74 -31.85 23.26
CA ILE A 105 -2.64 -32.01 22.12
C ILE A 105 -4.06 -31.56 22.51
N ARG A 106 -4.75 -30.89 21.59
CA ARG A 106 -6.13 -30.41 21.73
C ARG A 106 -6.93 -30.72 20.46
N TYR A 107 -8.24 -30.86 20.61
CA TYR A 107 -9.17 -30.91 19.50
C TYR A 107 -10.03 -29.65 19.50
N CYS A 108 -9.69 -28.71 18.62
CA CYS A 108 -10.40 -27.46 18.43
C CYS A 108 -11.70 -27.71 17.67
N VAL A 109 -12.81 -27.84 18.38
CA VAL A 109 -14.11 -28.21 17.82
C VAL A 109 -14.89 -26.94 17.44
N PHE A 110 -15.49 -26.93 16.25
CA PHE A 110 -16.16 -25.73 15.77
C PHE A 110 -17.51 -25.96 15.09
N ASP A 111 -17.92 -27.21 14.81
CA ASP A 111 -19.26 -27.53 14.31
C ASP A 111 -19.72 -28.94 14.73
N LEU A 112 -21.02 -29.11 14.93
CA LEU A 112 -21.69 -30.37 15.31
C LEU A 112 -22.71 -30.74 14.24
N LEU A 113 -22.49 -31.87 13.57
CA LEU A 113 -23.23 -32.25 12.36
C LEU A 113 -24.33 -33.26 12.63
N TYR A 114 -24.20 -34.04 13.69
CA TYR A 114 -25.16 -35.07 14.08
C TYR A 114 -25.12 -35.30 15.58
N LEU A 115 -26.27 -35.54 16.20
CA LEU A 115 -26.41 -35.88 17.61
C LEU A 115 -27.63 -36.80 17.85
N ASP A 116 -27.39 -38.00 18.39
CA ASP A 116 -28.39 -38.94 18.93
C ASP A 116 -29.62 -39.18 18.04
N GLY A 117 -29.39 -39.48 16.76
CA GLY A 117 -30.46 -39.71 15.80
C GLY A 117 -30.86 -38.50 14.97
N ASN A 118 -30.34 -37.31 15.29
CA ASN A 118 -30.72 -36.06 14.62
C ASN A 118 -29.58 -35.58 13.73
N ASN A 119 -29.85 -35.46 12.43
CA ASN A 119 -28.99 -34.74 11.52
C ASN A 119 -29.16 -33.24 11.78
N LEU A 120 -28.08 -32.57 12.16
CA LEU A 120 -28.10 -31.15 12.50
C LEU A 120 -27.65 -30.28 11.34
N MET A 121 -27.16 -30.85 10.22
CA MET A 121 -26.57 -30.09 9.11
C MET A 121 -27.51 -29.06 8.47
N GLU A 122 -28.83 -29.25 8.57
CA GLU A 122 -29.82 -28.28 8.06
C GLU A 122 -30.13 -27.14 9.05
N LEU A 123 -29.75 -27.27 10.33
CA LEU A 123 -29.95 -26.21 11.32
C LEU A 123 -29.00 -25.03 11.09
N PRO A 124 -29.36 -23.81 11.52
CA PRO A 124 -28.44 -22.68 11.60
C PRO A 124 -27.15 -23.00 12.36
N LEU A 125 -26.01 -22.49 11.89
CA LEU A 125 -24.70 -22.68 12.53
C LEU A 125 -24.69 -22.31 14.01
N CYS A 126 -25.32 -21.19 14.40
CA CYS A 126 -25.36 -20.75 15.80
C CYS A 126 -26.00 -21.81 16.71
N GLN A 127 -27.07 -22.48 16.26
CA GLN A 127 -27.74 -23.53 17.04
C GLN A 127 -26.86 -24.78 17.16
N ARG A 128 -26.17 -25.17 16.08
CA ARG A 128 -25.22 -26.30 16.12
C ARG A 128 -24.07 -26.05 17.09
N LYS A 129 -23.57 -24.82 17.14
CA LYS A 129 -22.49 -24.41 18.04
C LYS A 129 -22.90 -24.35 19.51
N GLU A 130 -24.11 -23.89 19.81
CA GLU A 130 -24.63 -23.88 21.19
C GLU A 130 -24.74 -25.29 21.76
N LEU A 131 -25.24 -26.24 20.94
CA LEU A 131 -25.25 -27.67 21.30
C LEU A 131 -23.84 -28.22 21.48
N LEU A 132 -22.92 -27.89 20.56
CA LEU A 132 -21.53 -28.33 20.64
C LEU A 132 -20.85 -27.84 21.92
N GLU A 133 -21.00 -26.56 22.27
CA GLU A 133 -20.39 -25.97 23.46
C GLU A 133 -20.86 -26.70 24.71
N THR A 134 -22.16 -26.97 24.80
CA THR A 134 -22.76 -27.72 25.92
C THR A 134 -22.17 -29.13 26.04
N LEU A 135 -22.00 -29.84 24.92
CA LEU A 135 -21.46 -31.20 24.91
C LEU A 135 -19.99 -31.27 25.35
N VAL A 136 -19.16 -30.30 24.94
CA VAL A 136 -17.71 -30.39 25.15
C VAL A 136 -17.20 -29.65 26.39
N LYS A 137 -18.09 -28.93 27.10
CA LYS A 137 -17.76 -28.13 28.27
C LYS A 137 -17.10 -28.97 29.37
N GLY A 138 -16.04 -28.43 29.97
CA GLY A 138 -15.34 -29.05 31.11
C GLY A 138 -14.33 -30.13 30.75
N ASN A 139 -14.21 -30.53 29.48
CA ASN A 139 -13.18 -31.46 29.03
C ASN A 139 -11.91 -30.71 28.58
N GLN A 140 -10.75 -31.07 29.13
CA GLN A 140 -9.48 -30.39 28.82
C GLN A 140 -8.91 -30.71 27.43
N ILE A 141 -9.39 -31.75 26.75
CA ILE A 141 -8.96 -32.14 25.40
C ILE A 141 -9.69 -31.32 24.34
N PHE A 142 -10.98 -31.03 24.55
CA PHE A 142 -11.75 -30.21 23.62
C PHE A 142 -11.46 -28.73 23.86
N LEU A 143 -11.19 -28.02 22.78
CA LEU A 143 -11.08 -26.57 22.78
C LEU A 143 -12.21 -26.02 21.92
N PHE A 144 -13.27 -25.51 22.55
CA PHE A 144 -14.39 -24.93 21.81
C PHE A 144 -13.93 -23.66 21.07
N SER A 145 -14.21 -23.60 19.76
CA SER A 145 -13.86 -22.46 18.92
C SER A 145 -14.81 -21.28 19.21
N GLN A 146 -14.31 -20.34 20.01
CA GLN A 146 -15.03 -19.13 20.41
C GLN A 146 -15.37 -18.24 19.22
N SER A 147 -16.55 -17.63 19.27
CA SER A 147 -17.08 -16.75 18.22
C SER A 147 -17.09 -15.30 18.65
N PHE A 148 -16.72 -14.42 17.73
CA PHE A 148 -16.64 -12.98 17.93
C PHE A 148 -17.52 -12.28 16.89
N GLU A 149 -18.06 -11.12 17.25
CA GLU A 149 -18.87 -10.28 16.36
C GLU A 149 -18.02 -9.30 15.54
N ASP A 150 -16.87 -8.89 16.08
CA ASP A 150 -15.94 -7.99 15.41
C ASP A 150 -14.80 -8.76 14.73
N GLY A 151 -15.01 -9.06 13.45
CA GLY A 151 -14.03 -9.76 12.63
C GLY A 151 -12.75 -8.97 12.40
N LYS A 152 -12.81 -7.64 12.41
CA LYS A 152 -11.65 -6.78 12.20
C LYS A 152 -10.75 -6.76 13.43
N ALA A 153 -11.34 -6.54 14.62
CA ALA A 153 -10.61 -6.60 15.87
C ALA A 153 -9.99 -7.98 16.10
N LEU A 154 -10.74 -9.07 15.81
CA LEU A 154 -10.19 -10.42 15.89
C LEU A 154 -9.03 -10.62 14.90
N TYR A 155 -9.15 -10.14 13.66
CA TYR A 155 -8.08 -10.25 12.67
C TYR A 155 -6.83 -9.48 13.10
N GLU A 156 -6.97 -8.27 13.61
CA GLU A 156 -5.86 -7.47 14.15
C GLU A 156 -5.18 -8.19 15.31
N LYS A 157 -5.95 -8.78 16.23
CA LYS A 157 -5.40 -9.55 17.35
C LYS A 157 -4.66 -10.81 16.91
N VAL A 158 -5.24 -11.58 15.98
CA VAL A 158 -4.60 -12.77 15.41
C VAL A 158 -3.33 -12.40 14.63
N LEU A 159 -3.31 -11.23 13.97
CA LEU A 159 -2.15 -10.69 13.28
C LEU A 159 -1.02 -10.31 14.27
N GLU A 160 -1.35 -9.64 15.37
CA GLU A 160 -0.40 -9.31 16.46
C GLU A 160 0.19 -10.56 17.10
N ASP A 161 -0.64 -11.54 17.41
CA ASP A 161 -0.23 -12.78 18.06
C ASP A 161 0.49 -13.75 17.10
N ASN A 162 0.57 -13.35 15.83
CA ASN A 162 1.24 -14.07 14.77
C ASN A 162 0.64 -15.45 14.43
N LEU A 163 -0.68 -15.53 14.53
CA LEU A 163 -1.50 -16.73 14.31
C LEU A 163 -1.99 -16.80 12.86
N GLU A 164 -2.53 -17.94 12.41
CA GLU A 164 -2.70 -18.23 10.97
C GLU A 164 -3.72 -17.34 10.24
N GLY A 165 -4.77 -16.91 10.92
CA GLY A 165 -5.84 -16.12 10.33
C GLY A 165 -7.15 -16.21 11.09
N ILE A 166 -8.23 -15.79 10.42
CA ILE A 166 -9.59 -15.94 10.91
C ILE A 166 -10.47 -16.65 9.88
N VAL A 167 -11.59 -17.19 10.35
CA VAL A 167 -12.67 -17.72 9.53
C VAL A 167 -13.95 -16.98 9.90
N ALA A 168 -14.57 -16.31 8.93
CA ALA A 168 -15.92 -15.78 9.06
C ALA A 168 -16.92 -16.86 8.65
N LYS A 169 -17.93 -17.13 9.47
CA LYS A 169 -18.99 -18.11 9.18
C LYS A 169 -20.35 -17.46 9.32
N LYS A 170 -21.22 -17.63 8.32
CA LYS A 170 -22.56 -17.04 8.31
C LYS A 170 -23.44 -17.71 9.37
N LYS A 171 -24.08 -16.90 10.24
CA LYS A 171 -24.81 -17.33 11.45
C LYS A 171 -25.92 -18.33 11.19
N ASP A 172 -26.65 -18.12 10.10
CA ASP A 172 -27.82 -18.89 9.68
C ASP A 172 -27.50 -20.01 8.67
N SER A 173 -26.23 -20.20 8.31
CA SER A 173 -25.87 -21.15 7.25
C SER A 173 -26.07 -22.62 7.64
N PRO A 174 -26.64 -23.45 6.75
CA PRO A 174 -26.58 -24.90 6.87
C PRO A 174 -25.15 -25.39 6.64
N TYR A 175 -24.84 -26.60 7.11
CA TYR A 175 -23.61 -27.29 6.79
C TYR A 175 -23.79 -28.10 5.50
N VAL A 176 -23.03 -27.78 4.45
CA VAL A 176 -23.11 -28.47 3.16
C VAL A 176 -21.83 -29.30 2.94
N PRO A 177 -21.86 -30.63 3.13
CA PRO A 177 -20.67 -31.46 3.02
C PRO A 177 -19.94 -31.33 1.68
N GLY A 178 -18.64 -31.08 1.73
CA GLY A 178 -17.77 -30.95 0.56
C GLY A 178 -17.95 -29.67 -0.29
N ALA A 179 -18.97 -28.85 -0.02
CA ALA A 179 -19.17 -27.59 -0.74
C ALA A 179 -18.11 -26.56 -0.37
N ARG A 180 -17.70 -25.75 -1.35
CA ARG A 180 -16.98 -24.50 -1.13
C ARG A 180 -17.97 -23.35 -1.34
N ALA A 181 -18.53 -22.86 -0.25
CA ALA A 181 -19.56 -21.82 -0.26
C ALA A 181 -19.00 -20.48 0.26
N TYR A 182 -19.78 -19.41 0.09
CA TYR A 182 -19.49 -18.09 0.67
C TYR A 182 -19.95 -17.98 2.13
N ASP A 183 -20.62 -19.02 2.64
CA ASP A 183 -21.02 -19.11 4.04
C ASP A 183 -19.80 -19.17 4.96
N TRP A 184 -18.68 -19.74 4.50
CA TRP A 184 -17.44 -19.84 5.26
C TRP A 184 -16.32 -19.14 4.49
N LEU A 185 -15.82 -18.03 5.03
CA LEU A 185 -14.78 -17.21 4.41
C LEU A 185 -13.51 -17.31 5.28
N LYS A 186 -12.34 -17.50 4.66
CA LYS A 186 -11.06 -17.50 5.38
C LYS A 186 -10.23 -16.29 4.99
N VAL A 187 -9.67 -15.65 6.00
CA VAL A 187 -8.77 -14.50 5.87
C VAL A 187 -7.44 -14.86 6.54
N PRO A 188 -6.43 -15.29 5.77
CA PRO A 188 -5.13 -15.63 6.33
C PRO A 188 -4.31 -14.37 6.66
N THR A 189 -3.62 -14.35 7.79
CA THR A 189 -2.72 -13.24 8.19
C THR A 189 -1.39 -13.27 7.42
N ARG A 190 -1.01 -14.44 6.92
CA ARG A 190 0.22 -14.72 6.17
C ARG A 190 -0.10 -15.46 4.87
N LYS A 191 0.68 -15.23 3.81
CA LYS A 191 0.54 -15.99 2.55
C LYS A 191 1.20 -17.36 2.71
N ARG A 192 0.48 -18.27 3.34
CA ARG A 192 0.79 -19.70 3.41
C ARG A 192 -0.09 -20.46 2.43
N GLN A 193 0.50 -21.36 1.66
CA GLN A 193 -0.25 -22.24 0.77
C GLN A 193 0.46 -23.58 0.63
N GLU A 194 -0.33 -24.63 0.44
CA GLU A 194 0.22 -25.92 0.07
C GLU A 194 0.57 -25.98 -1.42
N PHE A 195 1.72 -26.59 -1.74
CA PHE A 195 2.16 -26.87 -3.10
C PHE A 195 2.60 -28.33 -3.23
N VAL A 196 2.45 -28.86 -4.45
CA VAL A 196 2.92 -30.19 -4.81
C VAL A 196 4.39 -30.11 -5.17
N ILE A 197 5.21 -30.98 -4.57
CA ILE A 197 6.63 -31.09 -4.92
C ILE A 197 6.74 -31.81 -6.27
N GLY A 198 7.47 -31.21 -7.21
CA GLY A 198 7.72 -31.79 -8.53
C GLY A 198 9.20 -31.93 -8.88
N GLY A 199 10.11 -31.48 -8.00
CA GLY A 199 11.54 -31.74 -8.17
C GLY A 199 12.40 -31.14 -7.06
N TRP A 200 13.71 -31.31 -7.20
CA TRP A 200 14.70 -30.68 -6.33
C TRP A 200 15.95 -30.29 -7.13
N ALA A 201 16.68 -29.29 -6.64
CA ALA A 201 17.92 -28.82 -7.23
C ALA A 201 19.11 -29.30 -6.40
N GLU A 202 20.12 -29.84 -7.07
CA GLU A 202 21.34 -30.35 -6.46
C GLU A 202 22.18 -29.24 -5.82
N SER A 203 22.97 -29.60 -4.81
CA SER A 203 23.81 -28.67 -4.06
C SER A 203 25.29 -28.87 -4.37
N ASP A 204 25.98 -27.78 -4.70
CA ASP A 204 27.44 -27.74 -4.90
C ASP A 204 28.23 -27.63 -3.57
N LYS A 205 27.54 -27.76 -2.42
CA LYS A 205 28.06 -27.64 -1.05
C LYS A 205 27.66 -28.85 -0.20
N SER A 206 28.20 -28.99 1.02
CA SER A 206 27.94 -30.07 1.99
C SER A 206 26.49 -30.27 2.49
N ARG A 207 25.50 -29.62 1.89
CA ARG A 207 24.06 -29.77 2.21
C ARG A 207 23.38 -30.73 1.23
N SER A 208 22.40 -31.51 1.68
CA SER A 208 21.78 -32.60 0.90
C SER A 208 21.12 -32.13 -0.41
N PHE A 209 20.47 -30.96 -0.44
CA PHE A 209 19.91 -30.36 -1.66
C PHE A 209 19.85 -28.83 -1.54
N LYS A 210 19.85 -28.12 -2.67
CA LYS A 210 19.87 -26.64 -2.74
C LYS A 210 18.47 -26.01 -2.63
N SER A 211 17.46 -26.62 -3.23
CA SER A 211 16.06 -26.18 -3.09
C SER A 211 15.06 -27.23 -3.57
N LEU A 212 13.85 -27.22 -3.00
CA LEU A 212 12.70 -27.94 -3.55
C LEU A 212 11.99 -27.10 -4.62
N LEU A 213 11.53 -27.75 -5.68
CA LEU A 213 10.72 -27.20 -6.77
C LEU A 213 9.28 -27.65 -6.61
N PHE A 214 8.33 -26.72 -6.70
CA PHE A 214 6.93 -27.03 -6.42
C PHE A 214 5.94 -26.24 -7.29
N GLY A 215 4.71 -26.75 -7.34
CA GLY A 215 3.63 -26.27 -8.20
C GLY A 215 2.24 -26.49 -7.64
N ALA A 216 1.22 -26.08 -8.39
CA ALA A 216 -0.18 -26.38 -8.11
C ALA A 216 -0.89 -26.76 -9.41
N TYR A 217 -1.97 -27.53 -9.30
CA TYR A 217 -2.79 -27.92 -10.44
C TYR A 217 -3.64 -26.75 -10.94
N GLU A 218 -3.64 -26.56 -12.26
CA GLU A 218 -4.50 -25.63 -12.99
C GLU A 218 -4.99 -26.34 -14.25
N ASN A 219 -6.32 -26.43 -14.44
CA ASN A 219 -6.95 -27.18 -15.53
C ASN A 219 -6.44 -28.64 -15.66
N GLY A 220 -6.24 -29.32 -14.52
CA GLY A 220 -5.78 -30.71 -14.48
C GLY A 220 -4.27 -30.91 -14.72
N MET A 221 -3.52 -29.84 -15.04
CA MET A 221 -2.08 -29.89 -15.27
C MET A 221 -1.31 -29.27 -14.10
N LEU A 222 -0.20 -29.87 -13.69
CA LEU A 222 0.65 -29.33 -12.63
C LEU A 222 1.52 -28.19 -13.18
N GLN A 223 1.29 -26.97 -12.71
CA GLN A 223 2.06 -25.79 -13.10
C GLN A 223 3.16 -25.52 -12.07
N TRP A 224 4.41 -25.36 -12.52
CA TRP A 224 5.51 -24.89 -11.69
C TRP A 224 5.26 -23.45 -11.22
N ILE A 225 5.33 -23.25 -9.90
CA ILE A 225 5.01 -21.98 -9.23
C ILE A 225 6.24 -21.34 -8.63
N GLY A 226 7.19 -22.15 -8.14
CA GLY A 226 8.40 -21.62 -7.54
C GLY A 226 9.30 -22.67 -6.91
N ARG A 227 10.18 -22.18 -6.03
CA ARG A 227 11.13 -23.00 -5.30
C ARG A 227 11.44 -22.45 -3.91
N SER A 228 11.81 -23.33 -3.00
CA SER A 228 12.21 -22.99 -1.64
C SER A 228 13.62 -23.52 -1.35
N GLY A 229 14.53 -22.62 -0.99
CA GLY A 229 15.91 -22.95 -0.60
C GLY A 229 16.17 -22.98 0.91
N GLY A 230 15.15 -22.71 1.73
CA GLY A 230 15.24 -22.59 3.19
C GLY A 230 13.94 -23.03 3.90
N GLY A 231 13.98 -23.11 5.23
CA GLY A 231 12.89 -23.68 6.04
C GLY A 231 13.08 -25.16 6.40
N TYR A 232 14.26 -25.73 6.16
CA TYR A 232 14.60 -27.09 6.55
C TYR A 232 15.65 -27.04 7.66
N LYS A 233 15.51 -27.85 8.72
CA LYS A 233 16.59 -28.05 9.70
C LYS A 233 17.67 -28.93 9.07
N GLN A 234 18.94 -28.61 9.31
CA GLN A 234 20.07 -29.32 8.67
C GLN A 234 20.05 -30.84 8.92
N ALA A 235 19.56 -31.27 10.10
CA ALA A 235 19.41 -32.67 10.48
C ALA A 235 18.29 -33.40 9.71
N GLU A 236 17.29 -32.70 9.18
CA GLU A 236 16.12 -33.30 8.50
C GLU A 236 16.34 -33.45 6.99
N MET A 237 17.26 -32.67 6.42
CA MET A 237 17.53 -32.64 4.98
C MET A 237 17.88 -34.01 4.37
N PRO A 238 18.67 -34.90 5.02
CA PRO A 238 18.94 -36.24 4.48
C PRO A 238 17.69 -37.09 4.35
N GLY A 239 16.76 -37.02 5.31
CA GLY A 239 15.50 -37.77 5.29
C GLY A 239 14.56 -37.27 4.19
N ILE A 240 14.51 -35.95 3.97
CA ILE A 240 13.75 -35.35 2.86
C ILE A 240 14.35 -35.78 1.51
N LEU A 241 15.67 -35.74 1.36
CA LEU A 241 16.33 -36.16 0.12
C LEU A 241 16.04 -37.63 -0.21
N LYS A 242 16.12 -38.53 0.78
CA LYS A 242 15.81 -39.94 0.59
C LYS A 242 14.38 -40.15 0.05
N GLN A 243 13.39 -39.47 0.64
CA GLN A 243 12.01 -39.54 0.17
C GLN A 243 11.85 -39.05 -1.27
N LEU A 244 12.63 -38.05 -1.70
CA LEU A 244 12.59 -37.53 -3.07
C LEU A 244 13.26 -38.49 -4.07
N GLN A 245 14.37 -39.10 -3.69
CA GLN A 245 15.09 -40.08 -4.53
C GLN A 245 14.26 -41.34 -4.80
N GLU A 246 13.46 -41.79 -3.81
CA GLU A 246 12.57 -42.95 -3.96
C GLU A 246 11.46 -42.74 -5.00
N ILE A 247 11.16 -41.48 -5.35
CA ILE A 247 10.09 -41.11 -6.27
C ILE A 247 10.60 -40.34 -7.49
N GLU A 248 11.90 -40.43 -7.78
CA GLU A 248 12.54 -39.72 -8.87
C GLU A 248 12.03 -40.18 -10.25
N THR A 249 12.02 -39.26 -11.21
CA THR A 249 11.57 -39.48 -12.60
C THR A 249 12.49 -38.78 -13.59
N ASP A 250 12.56 -39.30 -14.81
CA ASP A 250 13.38 -38.70 -15.87
C ASP A 250 12.73 -37.44 -16.46
N GLU A 251 11.40 -37.39 -16.49
CA GLU A 251 10.63 -36.28 -17.06
C GLU A 251 10.14 -35.31 -15.98
N SER A 252 10.04 -34.03 -16.37
CA SER A 252 9.48 -32.99 -15.49
C SER A 252 7.97 -33.18 -15.34
N PRO A 253 7.42 -33.19 -14.12
CA PRO A 253 5.98 -33.27 -13.91
C PRO A 253 5.27 -31.92 -14.16
N PHE A 254 6.02 -30.85 -14.47
CA PHE A 254 5.48 -29.51 -14.68
C PHE A 254 5.16 -29.26 -16.14
N ALA A 255 3.95 -28.78 -16.41
CA ALA A 255 3.49 -28.45 -17.77
C ALA A 255 4.14 -27.16 -18.33
N ASN A 256 4.64 -26.26 -17.47
CA ASN A 256 5.33 -25.04 -17.86
C ASN A 256 6.84 -25.12 -17.57
N LYS A 257 7.61 -24.28 -18.28
CA LYS A 257 9.07 -24.27 -18.14
C LYS A 257 9.51 -23.82 -16.74
N VAL A 258 10.37 -24.63 -16.10
CA VAL A 258 11.09 -24.26 -14.87
C VAL A 258 12.22 -23.30 -15.21
N LEU A 259 12.14 -22.06 -14.74
CA LEU A 259 13.01 -20.96 -15.19
C LEU A 259 14.16 -20.62 -14.21
N ASP A 260 14.17 -21.17 -13.00
CA ASP A 260 15.06 -20.69 -11.94
C ASP A 260 15.58 -21.83 -11.05
N THR A 261 16.67 -22.44 -11.47
CA THR A 261 17.44 -23.41 -10.66
C THR A 261 18.80 -22.84 -10.21
N LYS A 262 19.12 -21.59 -10.58
CA LYS A 262 20.44 -20.96 -10.40
C LYS A 262 21.58 -21.85 -10.92
N GLY A 263 21.40 -22.44 -12.11
CA GLY A 263 22.41 -23.27 -12.78
C GLY A 263 22.67 -24.64 -12.13
N ALA A 264 21.96 -25.01 -11.06
CA ALA A 264 22.09 -26.33 -10.45
C ALA A 264 21.39 -27.40 -11.28
N LYS A 265 21.97 -28.62 -11.28
CA LYS A 265 21.34 -29.81 -11.84
C LYS A 265 20.00 -30.05 -11.13
N THR A 266 18.98 -30.38 -11.91
CA THR A 266 17.61 -30.55 -11.42
C THR A 266 17.19 -32.00 -11.57
N HIS A 267 16.57 -32.51 -10.52
CA HIS A 267 16.01 -33.85 -10.43
C HIS A 267 14.50 -33.74 -10.30
N TRP A 268 13.76 -34.53 -11.07
CA TRP A 268 12.30 -34.51 -11.10
C TRP A 268 11.73 -35.62 -10.24
N VAL A 269 10.55 -35.40 -9.67
CA VAL A 269 9.88 -36.42 -8.85
C VAL A 269 8.44 -36.59 -9.25
N LYS A 270 7.88 -37.79 -9.01
CA LYS A 270 6.44 -38.04 -9.12
C LYS A 270 5.69 -37.04 -8.23
N PRO A 271 4.63 -36.37 -8.72
CA PRO A 271 3.93 -35.29 -8.01
C PRO A 271 2.98 -35.85 -6.92
N ILE A 272 3.54 -36.58 -5.96
CA ILE A 272 2.79 -37.28 -4.90
C ILE A 272 2.97 -36.66 -3.51
N LEU A 273 3.97 -35.79 -3.34
CA LEU A 273 4.23 -35.11 -2.07
C LEU A 273 3.63 -33.70 -2.08
N VAL A 274 2.88 -33.35 -1.04
CA VAL A 274 2.35 -32.00 -0.79
C VAL A 274 3.06 -31.40 0.40
N ALA A 275 3.47 -30.14 0.31
CA ALA A 275 4.10 -29.43 1.40
C ALA A 275 3.52 -28.02 1.58
N ASN A 276 3.53 -27.53 2.81
CA ASN A 276 3.10 -26.18 3.14
C ASN A 276 4.28 -25.20 3.01
N PHE A 277 4.04 -24.04 2.40
CA PHE A 277 5.04 -23.02 2.19
C PHE A 277 4.53 -21.65 2.61
N GLU A 278 5.38 -20.87 3.27
CA GLU A 278 5.19 -19.44 3.49
C GLU A 278 5.96 -18.64 2.44
N PHE A 279 5.32 -17.63 1.84
CA PHE A 279 5.96 -16.82 0.78
C PHE A 279 5.51 -15.36 0.81
N ALA A 280 6.34 -14.46 0.26
CA ALA A 280 6.11 -13.02 0.36
C ALA A 280 4.88 -12.52 -0.43
N THR A 281 4.75 -12.91 -1.71
CA THR A 281 3.58 -12.58 -2.53
C THR A 281 3.51 -13.40 -3.81
N TRP A 282 2.31 -13.51 -4.40
CA TRP A 282 2.12 -13.90 -5.79
C TRP A 282 2.60 -12.82 -6.76
N THR A 283 3.15 -13.22 -7.91
CA THR A 283 3.43 -12.39 -9.07
C THR A 283 2.20 -12.35 -10.00
N LYS A 284 2.10 -11.34 -10.86
CA LYS A 284 1.05 -11.26 -11.89
C LYS A 284 1.08 -12.45 -12.87
N SER A 285 2.21 -13.13 -13.00
CA SER A 285 2.38 -14.34 -13.81
C SER A 285 1.99 -15.63 -13.08
N GLY A 286 1.40 -15.57 -11.88
CA GLY A 286 0.96 -16.75 -11.13
C GLY A 286 2.09 -17.54 -10.47
N ARG A 287 3.24 -16.91 -10.21
CA ARG A 287 4.38 -17.49 -9.48
C ARG A 287 4.50 -16.88 -8.09
N ILE A 288 5.29 -17.47 -7.22
CA ILE A 288 5.61 -16.86 -5.93
C ILE A 288 6.89 -16.02 -5.98
N ARG A 289 6.88 -14.86 -5.31
CA ARG A 289 8.03 -13.98 -5.11
C ARG A 289 8.77 -14.41 -3.84
N LYS A 290 10.08 -14.57 -3.94
CA LYS A 290 10.97 -14.99 -2.84
C LYS A 290 11.03 -13.96 -1.69
N PRO A 291 11.32 -14.40 -0.45
CA PRO A 291 11.62 -15.78 -0.04
C PRO A 291 10.38 -16.67 -0.01
N ALA A 292 10.60 -17.96 -0.25
CA ALA A 292 9.63 -19.03 0.00
C ALA A 292 10.27 -19.98 1.00
N THR A 293 9.58 -20.25 2.10
CA THR A 293 10.07 -21.02 3.24
C THR A 293 9.24 -22.30 3.35
N PHE A 294 9.90 -23.45 3.35
CA PHE A 294 9.23 -24.72 3.62
C PHE A 294 8.81 -24.78 5.08
N LEU A 295 7.57 -25.19 5.35
CA LEU A 295 7.06 -25.36 6.71
C LEU A 295 6.87 -26.84 7.08
N GLY A 296 6.72 -27.73 6.10
CA GLY A 296 6.54 -29.16 6.37
C GLY A 296 5.66 -29.87 5.35
N PHE A 297 5.66 -31.21 5.37
CA PHE A 297 4.80 -32.02 4.50
C PHE A 297 3.36 -32.14 5.01
N ARG A 298 2.40 -32.17 4.08
CA ARG A 298 0.96 -32.32 4.29
C ARG A 298 0.50 -33.68 3.77
N LYS A 299 0.63 -34.71 4.60
CA LYS A 299 0.25 -36.10 4.27
C LYS A 299 -1.26 -36.31 4.18
N ASP A 300 -2.04 -35.37 4.70
CA ASP A 300 -3.50 -35.37 4.75
C ASP A 300 -4.16 -34.85 3.46
N LYS A 301 -3.40 -34.19 2.57
CA LYS A 301 -3.90 -33.66 1.29
C LYS A 301 -3.51 -34.53 0.11
N LYS A 302 -4.45 -34.73 -0.81
CA LYS A 302 -4.16 -35.33 -2.11
C LYS A 302 -3.54 -34.27 -3.02
N PRO A 303 -2.50 -34.60 -3.81
CA PRO A 303 -1.84 -33.65 -4.71
C PRO A 303 -2.79 -32.96 -5.70
N LYS A 304 -3.78 -33.69 -6.23
CA LYS A 304 -4.74 -33.16 -7.21
C LYS A 304 -5.66 -32.06 -6.64
N ASP A 305 -5.82 -32.02 -5.31
CA ASP A 305 -6.65 -31.02 -4.63
C ASP A 305 -5.89 -29.71 -4.36
N VAL A 306 -4.59 -29.67 -4.71
CA VAL A 306 -3.73 -28.50 -4.54
C VAL A 306 -3.83 -27.64 -5.79
N VAL A 307 -4.77 -26.70 -5.77
CA VAL A 307 -4.99 -25.71 -6.84
C VAL A 307 -4.51 -24.33 -6.41
N ARG A 308 -4.25 -23.46 -7.39
CA ARG A 308 -3.91 -22.05 -7.10
C ARG A 308 -5.14 -21.32 -6.56
N GLU A 309 -5.08 -20.87 -5.31
CA GLU A 309 -6.13 -20.03 -4.73
C GLU A 309 -5.84 -18.56 -5.05
N VAL A 310 -6.71 -17.92 -5.85
CA VAL A 310 -6.68 -16.46 -6.08
C VAL A 310 -7.68 -15.84 -5.10
N PRO A 311 -7.28 -14.86 -4.27
CA PRO A 311 -8.23 -14.14 -3.42
C PRO A 311 -9.31 -13.54 -4.30
N LYS A 312 -10.58 -13.83 -4.01
CA LYS A 312 -11.68 -13.10 -4.64
C LYS A 312 -11.66 -11.68 -4.06
N GLU A 313 -11.75 -10.66 -4.93
CA GLU A 313 -11.88 -9.27 -4.50
C GLU A 313 -13.09 -9.17 -3.57
N SER A 314 -12.98 -8.38 -2.50
CA SER A 314 -14.09 -8.10 -1.59
C SER A 314 -15.16 -7.32 -2.36
N GLN A 315 -15.99 -8.04 -3.11
CA GLN A 315 -17.31 -7.58 -3.48
C GLN A 315 -18.08 -7.39 -2.18
N THR A 316 -18.77 -6.26 -2.03
CA THR A 316 -19.76 -6.09 -0.96
C THR A 316 -20.70 -7.30 -1.01
N VAL A 317 -20.92 -7.92 0.14
CA VAL A 317 -21.79 -9.09 0.28
C VAL A 317 -23.17 -8.83 -0.34
N GLU A 318 -23.60 -7.57 -0.35
CA GLU A 318 -24.81 -7.04 -1.02
C GLU A 318 -24.84 -7.35 -2.54
N ALA A 319 -23.73 -7.20 -3.26
CA ALA A 319 -23.67 -7.44 -4.71
C ALA A 319 -23.74 -8.93 -5.09
N VAL A 320 -23.39 -9.82 -4.15
CA VAL A 320 -23.48 -11.29 -4.32
C VAL A 320 -24.89 -11.77 -3.96
N ILE A 321 -25.51 -11.14 -2.95
CA ILE A 321 -26.91 -11.38 -2.58
C ILE A 321 -27.84 -10.94 -3.72
N GLU A 322 -27.59 -9.80 -4.36
CA GLU A 322 -28.38 -9.34 -5.52
C GLU A 322 -28.32 -10.34 -6.69
N GLN A 323 -27.16 -10.91 -6.99
CA GLN A 323 -27.02 -11.90 -8.07
C GLN A 323 -27.76 -13.22 -7.80
N GLN A 324 -27.88 -13.64 -6.53
CA GLN A 324 -28.64 -14.84 -6.17
C GLN A 324 -30.15 -14.58 -6.04
N HIS A 325 -30.54 -13.39 -5.57
CA HIS A 325 -31.95 -12.98 -5.56
C HIS A 325 -32.52 -12.79 -6.97
N GLU A 326 -31.71 -12.35 -7.94
CA GLU A 326 -32.11 -12.27 -9.35
C GLU A 326 -32.31 -13.66 -9.97
N GLU A 327 -31.46 -14.65 -9.65
CA GLU A 327 -31.58 -16.03 -10.15
C GLU A 327 -32.75 -16.81 -9.51
N GLU A 328 -33.11 -16.53 -8.25
CA GLU A 328 -34.25 -17.17 -7.57
C GLU A 328 -35.61 -16.50 -7.90
N GLN A 329 -35.62 -15.19 -8.20
CA GLN A 329 -36.84 -14.46 -8.57
C GLN A 329 -37.28 -14.71 -10.03
N GLU A 330 -36.37 -15.06 -10.95
CA GLU A 330 -36.75 -15.44 -12.31
C GLU A 330 -37.56 -16.74 -12.39
N ASN A 331 -37.53 -17.57 -11.34
CA ASN A 331 -38.23 -18.85 -11.34
C ASN A 331 -39.57 -18.84 -10.57
N SER A 332 -40.02 -17.69 -10.07
CA SER A 332 -41.27 -17.63 -9.31
C SER A 332 -42.02 -16.28 -9.40
N GLN A 333 -42.79 -16.07 -10.48
CA GLN A 333 -44.08 -15.35 -10.37
C GLN A 333 -44.98 -15.44 -11.62
N PRO A 334 -46.30 -15.66 -11.46
CA PRO A 334 -47.31 -15.45 -12.50
C PRO A 334 -47.95 -14.04 -12.48
N LYS A 335 -48.45 -13.66 -13.67
CA LYS A 335 -49.01 -12.38 -14.13
C LYS A 335 -50.18 -11.80 -13.31
N GLY A 336 -50.24 -10.47 -13.15
CA GLY A 336 -51.48 -9.78 -12.75
C GLY A 336 -51.47 -8.25 -12.62
N LYS A 337 -51.83 -7.56 -13.73
CA LYS A 337 -52.60 -6.29 -13.92
C LYS A 337 -52.38 -5.00 -13.08
N LYS A 338 -52.34 -3.91 -13.87
CA LYS A 338 -52.33 -2.45 -13.60
C LYS A 338 -53.60 -1.89 -12.95
N SER A 339 -53.47 -0.76 -12.23
CA SER A 339 -54.41 0.39 -12.18
C SER A 339 -53.79 1.55 -11.37
N SER A 340 -53.21 2.58 -12.00
CA SER A 340 -53.75 3.94 -12.20
C SER A 340 -54.24 4.71 -10.96
N ASN A 341 -53.52 5.78 -10.58
CA ASN A 341 -54.10 7.13 -10.62
C ASN A 341 -53.01 8.22 -10.61
N LYS A 342 -53.09 9.12 -11.58
CA LYS A 342 -52.35 10.39 -11.65
C LYS A 342 -53.28 11.48 -11.15
N ASP A 343 -52.78 12.37 -10.31
CA ASP A 343 -52.84 13.84 -10.47
C ASP A 343 -52.76 14.54 -9.11
N ASN A 344 -51.53 14.79 -8.66
CA ASN A 344 -51.20 15.94 -7.78
C ASN A 344 -49.68 16.13 -7.62
N VAL A 345 -48.89 15.96 -8.68
CA VAL A 345 -47.44 16.15 -8.62
C VAL A 345 -46.95 16.81 -9.92
N LYS A 346 -47.15 18.12 -10.08
CA LYS A 346 -46.54 18.87 -11.19
C LYS A 346 -45.49 19.90 -10.76
N ASN A 347 -45.43 20.26 -9.47
CA ASN A 347 -44.40 21.17 -8.96
C ASN A 347 -43.36 20.52 -8.02
N ASN A 348 -43.57 19.29 -7.53
CA ASN A 348 -42.52 18.49 -6.84
C ASN A 348 -41.73 17.57 -7.77
N LYS A 349 -42.29 17.23 -8.95
CA LYS A 349 -41.70 16.22 -9.84
C LYS A 349 -40.36 16.59 -10.46
N LYS A 350 -40.10 17.88 -10.65
CA LYS A 350 -38.86 18.36 -11.29
C LYS A 350 -37.64 18.29 -10.36
N ALA A 351 -37.86 18.34 -9.04
CA ALA A 351 -36.83 18.17 -8.04
C ALA A 351 -36.67 16.69 -7.62
N GLU A 352 -37.74 15.90 -7.71
CA GLU A 352 -37.72 14.45 -7.46
C GLU A 352 -37.12 13.64 -8.62
N ASP A 353 -37.44 13.95 -9.88
CA ASP A 353 -36.86 13.24 -11.05
C ASP A 353 -35.33 13.46 -11.17
N ASN A 354 -34.83 14.67 -10.84
CA ASN A 354 -33.38 14.94 -10.79
C ASN A 354 -32.68 14.28 -9.59
N LYS A 355 -33.43 13.92 -8.54
CA LYS A 355 -32.91 13.16 -7.40
C LYS A 355 -32.72 11.70 -7.77
N SER A 356 -33.65 11.09 -8.52
CA SER A 356 -33.53 9.68 -8.96
C SER A 356 -32.42 9.46 -9.99
N ASP A 357 -32.16 10.42 -10.88
CA ASP A 357 -31.08 10.31 -11.88
C ASP A 357 -29.67 10.40 -11.26
N LEU A 358 -29.53 10.97 -10.05
CA LEU A 358 -28.26 11.09 -9.31
C LEU A 358 -28.12 10.11 -8.13
N GLU A 359 -29.11 9.24 -7.88
CA GLU A 359 -29.09 8.29 -6.75
C GLU A 359 -27.83 7.43 -6.73
N LYS A 360 -27.43 6.87 -7.88
CA LYS A 360 -26.20 6.06 -8.00
C LYS A 360 -24.92 6.90 -7.80
N TYR A 361 -24.94 8.18 -8.13
CA TYR A 361 -23.80 9.09 -7.92
C TYR A 361 -23.64 9.45 -6.44
N HIS A 362 -24.74 9.83 -5.77
CA HIS A 362 -24.72 10.16 -4.34
C HIS A 362 -24.44 8.95 -3.45
N GLN A 363 -24.90 7.74 -3.82
CA GLN A 363 -24.60 6.50 -3.09
C GLN A 363 -23.12 6.06 -3.19
N LYS A 364 -22.43 6.40 -4.29
CA LYS A 364 -21.04 6.01 -4.53
C LYS A 364 -20.01 7.02 -4.02
N ARG A 365 -20.41 8.09 -3.33
CA ARG A 365 -19.51 9.16 -2.87
C ARG A 365 -19.77 9.56 -1.42
N SER A 366 -18.69 9.74 -0.67
CA SER A 366 -18.73 10.34 0.66
C SER A 366 -18.31 11.82 0.55
N PHE A 367 -19.29 12.73 0.44
CA PHE A 367 -19.03 14.17 0.24
C PHE A 367 -18.36 14.87 1.44
N ASP A 368 -18.24 14.18 2.58
CA ASP A 368 -17.45 14.62 3.72
C ASP A 368 -15.93 14.37 3.53
N ILE A 369 -15.56 13.63 2.47
CA ILE A 369 -14.20 13.14 2.21
C ILE A 369 -13.69 13.54 0.81
N THR A 370 -14.58 13.66 -0.18
CA THR A 370 -14.23 14.06 -1.56
C THR A 370 -14.58 15.54 -1.83
N PRO A 371 -13.73 16.31 -2.55
CA PRO A 371 -14.04 17.71 -2.93
C PRO A 371 -15.05 17.82 -4.09
N GLU A 372 -15.74 16.73 -4.45
CA GLU A 372 -16.68 16.67 -5.56
C GLU A 372 -18.02 17.39 -5.25
N PRO A 373 -18.61 18.13 -6.21
CA PRO A 373 -19.83 18.90 -5.98
C PRO A 373 -21.09 18.04 -5.86
N THR A 374 -22.03 18.47 -5.01
CA THR A 374 -23.29 17.75 -4.71
C THR A 374 -24.44 18.08 -5.66
N GLY A 375 -24.38 19.20 -6.40
CA GLY A 375 -25.29 19.57 -7.49
C GLY A 375 -25.56 21.08 -7.64
N GLY A 376 -26.04 21.49 -8.83
CA GLY A 376 -26.40 22.88 -9.19
C GLY A 376 -27.36 22.96 -10.38
N ALA A 377 -28.00 24.13 -10.58
CA ALA A 377 -29.02 24.35 -11.61
C ALA A 377 -28.40 24.92 -12.91
N PRO A 378 -28.84 24.48 -14.10
CA PRO A 378 -28.30 24.97 -15.36
C PRO A 378 -28.74 26.41 -15.65
N ASP A 379 -27.77 27.32 -15.76
CA ASP A 379 -27.97 28.77 -15.96
C ASP A 379 -28.04 29.19 -17.45
N ASN A 380 -27.86 28.25 -18.39
CA ASN A 380 -27.62 28.58 -19.80
C ASN A 380 -28.74 28.10 -20.75
N GLN A 381 -29.06 28.92 -21.77
CA GLN A 381 -30.06 28.61 -22.81
C GLN A 381 -29.61 27.52 -23.81
N LYS A 382 -28.31 27.15 -23.81
CA LYS A 382 -27.71 26.12 -24.67
C LYS A 382 -27.20 24.95 -23.82
N LEU A 383 -27.20 23.74 -24.38
CA LEU A 383 -26.68 22.53 -23.72
C LEU A 383 -25.15 22.49 -23.77
N ILE A 384 -24.52 22.14 -22.66
CA ILE A 384 -23.05 22.07 -22.54
C ILE A 384 -22.52 20.64 -22.65
N PHE A 385 -21.27 20.52 -23.06
CA PHE A 385 -20.50 19.30 -22.92
C PHE A 385 -19.21 19.59 -22.17
N VAL A 386 -18.67 18.55 -21.53
CA VAL A 386 -17.37 18.59 -20.88
C VAL A 386 -16.62 17.30 -21.19
N VAL A 387 -15.31 17.41 -21.34
CA VAL A 387 -14.39 16.27 -21.39
C VAL A 387 -13.38 16.43 -20.28
N GLN A 388 -13.37 15.52 -19.32
CA GLN A 388 -12.40 15.52 -18.24
C GLN A 388 -11.32 14.47 -18.51
N LYS A 389 -10.05 14.85 -18.33
CA LYS A 389 -8.94 13.89 -18.38
C LYS A 389 -8.70 13.40 -16.95
N HIS A 390 -8.78 12.09 -16.77
CA HIS A 390 -8.82 11.46 -15.46
C HIS A 390 -7.72 10.40 -15.34
N ASP A 391 -6.71 10.69 -14.51
CA ASP A 391 -5.63 9.77 -14.16
C ASP A 391 -6.01 8.98 -12.90
N ALA A 392 -6.91 8.01 -13.11
CA ALA A 392 -7.36 7.06 -12.09
C ALA A 392 -6.46 5.80 -12.08
N SER A 393 -7.03 4.61 -11.85
CA SER A 393 -6.30 3.34 -12.04
C SER A 393 -5.69 3.20 -13.45
N HIS A 394 -6.35 3.81 -14.44
CA HIS A 394 -5.85 4.01 -15.80
C HIS A 394 -6.26 5.39 -16.28
N LEU A 395 -5.40 6.03 -17.07
CA LEU A 395 -5.72 7.28 -17.74
C LEU A 395 -6.87 7.08 -18.74
N HIS A 396 -7.92 7.87 -18.60
CA HIS A 396 -9.04 7.91 -19.54
C HIS A 396 -9.61 9.34 -19.64
N TYR A 397 -10.53 9.53 -20.58
CA TYR A 397 -11.22 10.79 -20.78
C TYR A 397 -12.72 10.60 -20.58
N ASP A 398 -13.29 11.25 -19.59
CA ASP A 398 -14.73 11.23 -19.33
C ASP A 398 -15.42 12.25 -20.25
N PHE A 399 -16.08 11.76 -21.30
CA PHE A 399 -16.89 12.55 -22.22
C PHE A 399 -18.31 12.67 -21.68
N ARG A 400 -18.82 13.89 -21.52
CA ARG A 400 -20.11 14.11 -20.86
C ARG A 400 -20.97 15.14 -21.59
N LEU A 401 -22.28 14.87 -21.65
CA LEU A 401 -23.30 15.74 -22.28
C LEU A 401 -24.35 16.16 -21.24
N GLU A 402 -24.65 17.45 -21.17
CA GLU A 402 -25.78 17.95 -20.37
C GLU A 402 -27.11 17.44 -20.93
N VAL A 403 -27.95 16.88 -20.06
CA VAL A 403 -29.36 16.58 -20.34
C VAL A 403 -30.16 16.72 -19.03
N ARG A 404 -31.24 17.50 -19.03
CA ARG A 404 -32.13 17.69 -17.86
C ARG A 404 -31.43 18.15 -16.57
N GLY A 405 -30.28 18.79 -16.66
CA GLY A 405 -29.51 19.25 -15.50
C GLY A 405 -28.63 18.17 -14.85
N VAL A 406 -28.36 17.06 -15.55
CA VAL A 406 -27.30 16.11 -15.22
C VAL A 406 -26.34 15.97 -16.41
N LEU A 407 -25.17 15.38 -16.17
CA LEU A 407 -24.15 15.09 -17.17
C LEU A 407 -24.15 13.59 -17.51
N LYS A 408 -24.76 13.24 -18.65
CA LYS A 408 -24.72 11.87 -19.22
C LYS A 408 -23.29 11.56 -19.63
N SER A 409 -22.72 10.43 -19.18
CA SER A 409 -21.26 10.27 -19.13
C SER A 409 -20.73 8.98 -19.75
N TRP A 410 -19.59 9.07 -20.44
CA TRP A 410 -18.86 7.95 -21.04
C TRP A 410 -17.36 8.06 -20.80
N ALA A 411 -16.74 7.01 -20.27
CA ALA A 411 -15.29 6.89 -20.16
C ALA A 411 -14.68 6.44 -21.50
N VAL A 412 -13.77 7.24 -22.05
CA VAL A 412 -13.09 7.02 -23.34
C VAL A 412 -11.59 6.76 -23.09
N PRO A 413 -11.13 5.50 -23.01
CA PRO A 413 -9.78 5.17 -22.55
C PRO A 413 -8.64 5.77 -23.39
N LYS A 414 -8.85 5.89 -24.71
CA LYS A 414 -7.86 6.47 -25.63
C LYS A 414 -8.16 7.93 -26.01
N GLY A 415 -9.07 8.58 -25.29
CA GLY A 415 -9.56 9.92 -25.59
C GLY A 415 -10.39 10.04 -26.89
N PRO A 416 -11.15 11.13 -27.04
CA PRO A 416 -11.78 11.49 -28.31
C PRO A 416 -10.74 11.73 -29.41
N SER A 417 -11.10 11.44 -30.67
CA SER A 417 -10.24 11.71 -31.83
C SER A 417 -10.93 12.66 -32.80
N MET A 418 -10.13 13.53 -33.44
CA MET A 418 -10.57 14.39 -34.54
C MET A 418 -10.35 13.73 -35.91
N ASN A 419 -9.83 12.49 -35.96
CA ASN A 419 -9.65 11.73 -37.18
C ASN A 419 -10.88 10.81 -37.43
N PRO A 420 -11.60 10.93 -38.56
CA PRO A 420 -12.76 10.10 -38.86
C PRO A 420 -12.47 8.60 -39.00
N LYS A 421 -11.21 8.21 -39.20
CA LYS A 421 -10.78 6.80 -39.28
C LYS A 421 -10.69 6.14 -37.90
N ASP A 422 -10.70 6.91 -36.84
CA ASP A 422 -10.58 6.41 -35.49
C ASP A 422 -11.95 6.11 -34.88
N HIS A 423 -12.15 4.85 -34.49
CA HIS A 423 -13.31 4.42 -33.71
C HIS A 423 -12.91 4.26 -32.24
N ARG A 424 -13.30 5.20 -31.39
CA ARG A 424 -12.90 5.23 -29.98
C ARG A 424 -13.97 4.54 -29.13
N LEU A 425 -13.57 3.53 -28.35
CA LEU A 425 -14.46 2.90 -27.37
C LEU A 425 -14.84 3.92 -26.29
N ALA A 426 -16.12 4.04 -26.01
CA ALA A 426 -16.70 4.91 -25.00
C ALA A 426 -17.61 4.05 -24.10
N MET A 427 -17.18 3.81 -22.87
CA MET A 427 -17.92 2.98 -21.91
C MET A 427 -18.87 3.87 -21.12
N GLU A 428 -20.16 3.61 -21.17
CA GLU A 428 -21.13 4.38 -20.42
C GLU A 428 -20.99 4.14 -18.91
N VAL A 429 -21.00 5.23 -18.14
CA VAL A 429 -20.87 5.29 -16.67
C VAL A 429 -22.04 6.07 -16.06
N GLU A 430 -22.16 6.12 -14.74
CA GLU A 430 -23.24 6.86 -14.08
C GLU A 430 -23.29 8.35 -14.45
N ASP A 431 -24.48 8.94 -14.35
CA ASP A 431 -24.68 10.36 -14.60
C ASP A 431 -24.07 11.19 -13.46
N HIS A 432 -23.52 12.36 -13.80
CA HIS A 432 -22.84 13.22 -12.83
C HIS A 432 -23.63 14.52 -12.63
N PRO A 433 -23.54 15.18 -11.45
CA PRO A 433 -24.20 16.46 -11.22
C PRO A 433 -23.71 17.53 -12.20
N TYR A 434 -24.58 18.46 -12.56
CA TYR A 434 -24.25 19.54 -13.49
C TYR A 434 -22.99 20.33 -13.11
N ASP A 435 -22.79 20.63 -11.83
CA ASP A 435 -21.64 21.40 -11.34
C ASP A 435 -20.29 20.69 -11.50
N TYR A 436 -20.32 19.37 -11.74
CA TYR A 436 -19.11 18.59 -12.01
C TYR A 436 -18.36 19.06 -13.27
N LYS A 437 -19.02 19.83 -14.14
CA LYS A 437 -18.44 20.43 -15.36
C LYS A 437 -17.17 21.25 -15.12
N ASP A 438 -17.01 21.84 -13.93
CA ASP A 438 -15.87 22.72 -13.61
C ASP A 438 -14.88 22.08 -12.63
N PHE A 439 -15.06 20.80 -12.31
CA PHE A 439 -14.24 20.14 -11.30
C PHE A 439 -12.83 19.81 -11.82
N GLU A 440 -11.81 20.33 -11.12
CA GLU A 440 -10.39 19.99 -11.27
C GLU A 440 -9.76 19.78 -9.89
N GLY A 441 -9.13 18.62 -9.67
CA GLY A 441 -8.54 18.29 -8.38
C GLY A 441 -8.14 16.83 -8.25
N ILE A 442 -7.83 16.41 -7.02
CA ILE A 442 -7.49 15.02 -6.68
C ILE A 442 -8.69 14.40 -5.96
N ILE A 443 -9.17 13.27 -6.47
CA ILE A 443 -10.12 12.39 -5.79
C ILE A 443 -9.30 11.39 -4.96
N PRO A 444 -9.49 11.31 -3.63
CA PRO A 444 -8.67 10.46 -2.75
C PRO A 444 -8.65 8.98 -3.15
N GLU A 445 -7.51 8.32 -2.95
CA GLU A 445 -7.39 6.87 -3.21
C GLU A 445 -8.30 6.07 -2.27
N GLY A 446 -9.13 5.19 -2.82
CA GLY A 446 -10.16 4.43 -2.08
C GLY A 446 -11.57 5.01 -2.21
N GLN A 447 -11.70 6.26 -2.65
CA GLN A 447 -12.97 6.79 -3.17
C GLN A 447 -13.17 6.29 -4.61
N TYR A 448 -14.43 6.11 -5.01
CA TYR A 448 -14.75 5.66 -6.36
C TYR A 448 -14.32 6.74 -7.36
N GLY A 449 -13.55 6.34 -8.38
CA GLY A 449 -12.90 7.30 -9.28
C GLY A 449 -11.68 8.01 -8.67
N GLY A 450 -11.01 7.42 -7.67
CA GLY A 450 -9.77 7.98 -7.11
C GLY A 450 -8.69 8.19 -8.18
N GLY A 451 -8.15 9.41 -8.22
CA GLY A 451 -7.29 9.87 -9.31
C GLY A 451 -7.24 11.40 -9.43
N THR A 452 -6.37 11.91 -10.31
CA THR A 452 -6.35 13.35 -10.61
C THR A 452 -7.28 13.64 -11.80
N VAL A 453 -8.14 14.65 -11.65
CA VAL A 453 -9.11 15.07 -12.66
C VAL A 453 -8.79 16.49 -13.11
N LEU A 454 -8.79 16.74 -14.42
CA LEU A 454 -8.77 18.07 -15.01
C LEU A 454 -9.83 18.21 -16.11
N VAL A 455 -10.30 19.42 -16.36
CA VAL A 455 -11.25 19.73 -17.44
C VAL A 455 -10.46 19.94 -18.73
N TRP A 456 -10.42 18.90 -19.56
CA TRP A 456 -9.60 18.83 -20.77
C TRP A 456 -10.21 19.60 -21.94
N ASP A 457 -11.54 19.59 -22.08
CA ASP A 457 -12.26 20.45 -23.02
C ASP A 457 -13.66 20.75 -22.48
N ASN A 458 -14.24 21.87 -22.90
CA ASN A 458 -15.62 22.22 -22.61
C ASN A 458 -16.21 23.09 -23.72
N GLY A 459 -17.53 23.12 -23.81
CA GLY A 459 -18.22 23.92 -24.81
C GLY A 459 -19.71 23.66 -24.82
N THR A 460 -20.35 24.02 -25.93
CA THR A 460 -21.78 23.71 -26.17
C THR A 460 -21.92 22.57 -27.15
N TRP A 461 -23.02 21.83 -27.06
CA TRP A 461 -23.37 20.83 -28.06
C TRP A 461 -24.82 21.00 -28.50
N GLU A 462 -25.10 20.52 -29.70
CA GLU A 462 -26.46 20.42 -30.25
C GLU A 462 -26.60 19.14 -31.08
N PRO A 463 -27.82 18.64 -31.31
CA PRO A 463 -28.05 17.58 -32.27
C PRO A 463 -27.51 17.97 -33.66
N SER A 464 -27.00 17.00 -34.42
CA SER A 464 -26.62 17.25 -35.83
C SER A 464 -27.83 17.57 -36.72
N GLU A 465 -29.03 17.23 -36.24
CA GLU A 465 -30.32 17.61 -36.83
C GLU A 465 -30.71 19.02 -36.36
N ASN A 466 -31.38 19.79 -37.23
CA ASN A 466 -31.78 21.15 -36.92
C ASN A 466 -32.96 21.16 -35.94
N ILE A 467 -32.66 21.12 -34.64
CA ILE A 467 -33.62 21.13 -33.54
C ILE A 467 -33.40 22.39 -32.70
N LYS A 468 -34.44 23.21 -32.60
CA LYS A 468 -34.37 24.50 -31.92
C LYS A 468 -34.87 24.37 -30.49
N GLY A 469 -34.19 25.03 -29.55
CA GLY A 469 -34.64 25.11 -28.17
C GLY A 469 -34.17 23.94 -27.29
N LYS A 470 -33.69 24.30 -26.11
CA LYS A 470 -33.07 23.38 -25.13
C LYS A 470 -33.93 22.16 -24.80
N LYS A 471 -35.23 22.36 -24.52
CA LYS A 471 -36.14 21.27 -24.15
C LYS A 471 -36.32 20.24 -25.26
N GLU A 472 -36.37 20.68 -26.51
CA GLU A 472 -36.54 19.82 -27.68
C GLU A 472 -35.25 19.05 -27.96
N GLN A 473 -34.09 19.68 -27.76
CA GLN A 473 -32.78 19.02 -27.85
C GLN A 473 -32.57 17.97 -26.74
N GLU A 474 -32.99 18.24 -25.50
CA GLU A 474 -32.97 17.26 -24.40
C GLU A 474 -33.89 16.07 -24.69
N HIS A 475 -35.10 16.33 -25.19
CA HIS A 475 -36.03 15.27 -25.59
C HIS A 475 -35.48 14.44 -26.76
N TRP A 476 -34.83 15.10 -27.71
CA TRP A 476 -34.15 14.43 -28.81
C TRP A 476 -33.04 13.51 -28.31
N LEU A 477 -32.19 13.97 -27.39
CA LEU A 477 -31.09 13.14 -26.88
C LEU A 477 -31.63 11.89 -26.20
N LEU A 478 -32.65 12.02 -25.33
CA LEU A 478 -33.23 10.87 -24.63
C LEU A 478 -33.86 9.87 -25.60
N SER A 479 -34.61 10.36 -26.59
CA SER A 479 -35.25 9.48 -27.59
C SER A 479 -34.24 8.77 -28.50
N HIS A 480 -33.12 9.41 -28.85
CA HIS A 480 -32.08 8.82 -29.72
C HIS A 480 -31.06 7.99 -28.95
N TYR A 481 -30.86 8.28 -27.66
CA TYR A 481 -30.10 7.46 -26.74
C TYR A 481 -30.73 6.05 -26.63
N HIS A 482 -32.06 5.95 -26.48
CA HIS A 482 -32.77 4.65 -26.52
C HIS A 482 -32.76 3.97 -27.89
N LYS A 483 -32.54 4.73 -28.97
CA LYS A 483 -32.29 4.19 -30.32
C LYS A 483 -30.83 3.81 -30.56
N ASN A 484 -29.99 3.87 -29.51
CA ASN A 484 -28.60 3.41 -29.52
C ASN A 484 -27.67 4.16 -30.49
N LYS A 485 -28.05 5.39 -30.90
CA LYS A 485 -27.26 6.24 -31.78
C LYS A 485 -27.52 7.71 -31.51
N LEU A 486 -26.46 8.46 -31.21
CA LEU A 486 -26.47 9.91 -31.08
C LEU A 486 -25.58 10.53 -32.16
N SER A 487 -26.11 11.49 -32.91
CA SER A 487 -25.35 12.30 -33.88
C SER A 487 -25.36 13.76 -33.41
N ILE A 488 -24.23 14.26 -32.91
CA ILE A 488 -24.13 15.54 -32.22
C ILE A 488 -23.07 16.44 -32.86
N THR A 489 -23.24 17.75 -32.75
CA THR A 489 -22.26 18.76 -33.13
C THR A 489 -21.68 19.38 -31.87
N LEU A 490 -20.36 19.33 -31.72
CA LEU A 490 -19.63 19.91 -30.59
C LEU A 490 -19.03 21.27 -30.98
N HIS A 491 -19.18 22.23 -30.08
CA HIS A 491 -18.64 23.59 -30.19
C HIS A 491 -17.70 23.86 -29.00
N GLY A 492 -16.59 23.12 -28.93
CA GLY A 492 -15.58 23.23 -27.88
C GLY A 492 -14.34 24.01 -28.27
N LYS A 493 -13.40 24.12 -27.33
CA LYS A 493 -12.08 24.72 -27.61
C LYS A 493 -11.17 23.75 -28.36
N LYS A 494 -11.25 22.44 -28.05
CA LYS A 494 -10.47 21.39 -28.71
C LYS A 494 -11.30 20.55 -29.68
N LEU A 495 -12.46 20.07 -29.26
CA LEU A 495 -13.38 19.27 -30.06
C LEU A 495 -14.37 20.17 -30.78
N LYS A 496 -14.36 20.11 -32.12
CA LYS A 496 -15.25 20.91 -32.98
C LYS A 496 -15.90 20.03 -34.05
N GLY A 497 -17.14 20.35 -34.38
CA GLY A 497 -17.87 19.69 -35.45
C GLY A 497 -18.63 18.44 -35.00
N LYS A 498 -19.08 17.66 -35.97
CA LYS A 498 -19.99 16.50 -35.87
C LYS A 498 -19.28 15.24 -35.39
N PHE A 499 -19.92 14.54 -34.46
CA PHE A 499 -19.53 13.27 -33.89
C PHE A 499 -20.73 12.31 -33.83
N ASN A 500 -20.46 11.01 -33.95
CA ASN A 500 -21.44 9.98 -33.68
C ASN A 500 -21.03 9.17 -32.45
N LEU A 501 -22.01 8.89 -31.59
CA LEU A 501 -21.92 7.92 -30.51
C LEU A 501 -22.88 6.77 -30.80
N ILE A 502 -22.38 5.55 -31.01
CA ILE A 502 -23.19 4.39 -31.43
C ILE A 502 -23.01 3.25 -30.45
N LYS A 503 -24.10 2.71 -29.89
CA LYS A 503 -24.03 1.57 -28.96
C LYS A 503 -23.70 0.29 -29.74
N THR A 504 -22.80 -0.52 -29.20
CA THR A 504 -22.36 -1.78 -29.83
C THR A 504 -23.00 -2.98 -29.14
N TYR A 505 -23.48 -3.95 -29.92
CA TYR A 505 -24.02 -5.21 -29.41
C TYR A 505 -22.93 -6.30 -29.43
N GLY A 506 -22.79 -7.06 -28.34
CA GLY A 506 -21.93 -8.26 -28.28
C GLY A 506 -20.54 -8.12 -27.62
N LYS A 507 -20.20 -6.97 -27.02
CA LYS A 507 -18.91 -6.79 -26.28
C LYS A 507 -19.08 -6.45 -24.79
N ALA A 508 -20.10 -5.66 -24.43
CA ALA A 508 -20.61 -5.38 -23.08
C ALA A 508 -21.91 -4.56 -23.21
N GLU A 509 -22.86 -4.64 -22.26
CA GLU A 509 -24.16 -3.96 -22.37
C GLU A 509 -24.10 -2.42 -22.36
N ASN A 510 -22.99 -1.83 -21.89
CA ASN A 510 -22.78 -0.39 -21.77
C ASN A 510 -21.71 0.17 -22.75
N ALA A 511 -21.30 -0.60 -23.77
CA ALA A 511 -20.24 -0.19 -24.70
C ALA A 511 -20.77 0.63 -25.90
N TRP A 512 -20.21 1.82 -26.10
CA TRP A 512 -20.46 2.71 -27.23
C TRP A 512 -19.19 2.98 -28.05
N LEU A 513 -19.35 3.47 -29.27
CA LEU A 513 -18.26 3.96 -30.13
C LEU A 513 -18.44 5.44 -30.41
N LEU A 514 -17.44 6.25 -30.04
CA LEU A 514 -17.31 7.66 -30.36
C LEU A 514 -16.47 7.82 -31.64
N THR A 515 -17.02 8.50 -32.63
CA THR A 515 -16.40 8.65 -33.97
C THR A 515 -16.58 10.07 -34.51
N LYS A 516 -15.51 10.63 -35.10
CA LYS A 516 -15.59 11.92 -35.80
C LYS A 516 -16.27 11.74 -37.15
N VAL A 517 -17.20 12.63 -37.49
CA VAL A 517 -17.82 12.69 -38.82
C VAL A 517 -17.03 13.64 -39.72
N LYS A 518 -16.94 13.33 -41.01
CA LYS A 518 -16.31 14.21 -41.98
C LYS A 518 -17.20 15.44 -42.25
N ASP A 519 -16.78 16.62 -41.81
CA ASP A 519 -17.49 17.90 -41.84
C ASP A 519 -16.58 19.15 -41.99
N GLY A 520 -15.29 18.98 -42.29
CA GLY A 520 -14.33 20.07 -42.49
C GLY A 520 -13.59 20.55 -41.22
N HIS A 521 -13.88 19.97 -40.05
CA HIS A 521 -13.16 20.26 -38.80
C HIS A 521 -12.18 19.15 -38.38
N GLU A 522 -11.92 18.16 -39.24
CA GLU A 522 -11.11 16.99 -38.93
C GLU A 522 -9.63 17.31 -38.81
N LEU A 523 -8.91 16.54 -37.99
CA LEU A 523 -7.46 16.61 -37.85
C LEU A 523 -6.85 15.22 -37.97
N GLU A 524 -5.75 15.10 -38.70
CA GLU A 524 -4.96 13.85 -38.78
C GLU A 524 -4.06 13.66 -37.55
N THR A 525 -3.72 14.75 -36.84
CA THR A 525 -2.90 14.72 -35.63
C THR A 525 -3.71 14.34 -34.39
N ASP A 526 -3.10 13.59 -33.48
CA ASP A 526 -3.71 13.23 -32.20
C ASP A 526 -3.99 14.47 -31.32
N ILE A 527 -5.27 14.81 -31.19
CA ILE A 527 -5.74 15.97 -30.43
C ILE A 527 -5.45 15.84 -28.92
N THR A 528 -5.32 14.60 -28.40
CA THR A 528 -5.10 14.35 -26.96
C THR A 528 -3.75 14.86 -26.45
N LYS A 529 -2.80 15.14 -27.37
CA LYS A 529 -1.51 15.78 -27.09
C LYS A 529 -1.63 17.21 -26.58
N LYS A 530 -2.77 17.88 -26.78
CA LYS A 530 -3.08 19.17 -26.13
C LYS A 530 -3.51 18.88 -24.69
N ASP A 531 -2.56 18.65 -23.80
CA ASP A 531 -2.77 18.03 -22.49
C ASP A 531 -3.13 19.00 -21.35
N GLN A 532 -3.16 20.31 -21.62
CA GLN A 532 -3.52 21.37 -20.69
C GLN A 532 -5.04 21.51 -20.50
N SER A 533 -5.46 21.91 -19.30
CA SER A 533 -6.84 22.26 -18.97
C SER A 533 -7.33 23.48 -19.75
N VAL A 534 -8.62 23.47 -20.12
CA VAL A 534 -9.29 24.64 -20.70
C VAL A 534 -9.79 25.65 -19.68
N LEU A 535 -9.74 25.30 -18.39
CA LEU A 535 -10.11 26.16 -17.26
C LEU A 535 -8.88 26.78 -16.61
N SER A 536 -7.94 25.96 -16.14
CA SER A 536 -6.75 26.40 -15.40
C SER A 536 -5.51 26.59 -16.26
N GLY A 537 -5.48 26.04 -17.48
CA GLY A 537 -4.26 25.97 -18.29
C GLY A 537 -3.24 24.92 -17.82
N TYR A 538 -3.52 24.24 -16.71
CA TYR A 538 -2.62 23.24 -16.10
C TYR A 538 -2.70 21.87 -16.78
N THR A 539 -1.57 21.19 -16.83
CA THR A 539 -1.48 19.75 -17.09
C THR A 539 -1.97 18.95 -15.88
N ILE A 540 -2.21 17.65 -16.07
CA ILE A 540 -2.66 16.76 -14.98
C ILE A 540 -1.65 16.66 -13.83
N LEU A 541 -0.36 16.79 -14.15
CA LEU A 541 0.71 16.80 -13.17
C LEU A 541 0.69 18.09 -12.35
N GLU A 542 0.49 19.24 -13.00
CA GLU A 542 0.39 20.54 -12.33
C GLU A 542 -0.87 20.62 -11.46
N VAL A 543 -2.00 20.03 -11.89
CA VAL A 543 -3.18 19.88 -11.02
C VAL A 543 -2.83 19.03 -9.80
N ALA A 544 -2.21 17.86 -9.97
CA ALA A 544 -1.81 17.02 -8.83
C ALA A 544 -0.85 17.75 -7.85
N MET A 545 0.05 18.59 -8.36
CA MET A 545 1.01 19.35 -7.55
C MET A 545 0.38 20.56 -6.85
N ASN A 546 -0.58 21.24 -7.49
CA ASN A 546 -1.24 22.44 -6.96
C ASN A 546 -2.49 22.17 -6.11
N SER A 547 -3.05 20.95 -6.15
CA SER A 547 -4.34 20.62 -5.50
C SER A 547 -4.27 20.42 -3.98
N HIS A 548 -3.09 20.53 -3.35
CA HIS A 548 -2.96 20.38 -1.89
C HIS A 548 -3.47 21.60 -1.09
N SER A 549 -4.07 22.60 -1.74
CA SER A 549 -4.62 23.80 -1.08
C SER A 549 -5.99 24.30 -1.56
N ARG A 550 -6.73 23.58 -2.43
CA ARG A 550 -8.11 23.97 -2.79
C ARG A 550 -9.13 23.34 -1.85
N ILE A 551 -9.27 23.93 -0.66
CA ILE A 551 -10.45 23.73 0.20
C ILE A 551 -11.64 24.40 -0.50
N TRP A 552 -12.65 23.62 -0.86
CA TRP A 552 -13.94 24.14 -1.33
C TRP A 552 -14.71 24.69 -0.12
N HIS A 553 -15.10 25.97 -0.18
CA HIS A 553 -16.05 26.55 0.76
C HIS A 553 -17.38 26.82 0.03
N SER A 554 -18.46 26.23 0.53
CA SER A 554 -19.81 26.58 0.10
C SER A 554 -20.16 28.01 0.54
N ASN A 555 -20.68 28.78 -0.42
CA ASN A 555 -21.11 30.18 -0.37
C ASN A 555 -21.47 30.79 1.01
N ARG A 556 -20.68 31.78 1.46
CA ARG A 556 -21.18 33.05 1.99
C ARG A 556 -20.27 34.20 1.56
N LYS A 557 -20.89 35.27 1.06
CA LYS A 557 -20.25 36.51 0.57
C LYS A 557 -19.24 37.05 1.59
N ASN A 558 -18.03 37.33 1.14
CA ASN A 558 -17.31 38.53 1.57
C ASN A 558 -16.36 38.98 0.46
N SER A 559 -16.74 40.09 -0.16
CA SER A 559 -15.92 40.97 -0.96
C SER A 559 -14.77 41.51 -0.11
N ALA A 560 -13.53 41.20 -0.47
CA ALA A 560 -12.33 42.06 -0.40
C ALA A 560 -11.05 41.22 -0.31
N VAL A 561 -10.59 40.63 -1.43
CA VAL A 561 -9.16 40.46 -1.75
C VAL A 561 -9.04 40.24 -3.27
N SER A 562 -9.17 41.30 -4.07
CA SER A 562 -9.00 41.23 -5.54
C SER A 562 -8.20 42.41 -6.09
N ALA A 563 -7.09 42.74 -5.44
CA ALA A 563 -6.20 43.78 -5.94
C ALA A 563 -4.77 43.50 -5.49
N GLN A 564 -4.10 42.55 -6.15
CA GLN A 564 -2.64 42.44 -6.31
C GLN A 564 -2.28 41.07 -6.89
N LEU A 565 -2.59 40.82 -8.16
CA LEU A 565 -1.93 39.77 -8.97
C LEU A 565 -2.22 39.89 -10.48
N ASP A 566 -2.48 41.11 -10.96
CA ASP A 566 -2.50 41.44 -12.39
C ASP A 566 -1.27 42.27 -12.73
N ALA A 567 -0.16 41.60 -13.02
CA ALA A 567 0.92 42.12 -13.86
C ALA A 567 1.83 40.96 -14.28
N GLU A 568 2.18 40.94 -15.57
CA GLU A 568 3.15 40.05 -16.23
C GLU A 568 2.60 38.71 -16.78
N VAL A 569 1.52 38.80 -17.57
CA VAL A 569 1.35 37.93 -18.75
C VAL A 569 1.83 38.71 -19.96
N ASN A 570 3.00 38.36 -20.50
CA ASN A 570 3.39 38.52 -21.91
C ASN A 570 4.75 37.83 -22.11
N GLY A 571 4.74 36.63 -22.70
CA GLY A 571 5.95 35.99 -23.23
C GLY A 571 6.07 36.23 -24.73
N PRO A 572 7.29 36.32 -25.31
CA PRO A 572 7.46 36.17 -26.74
C PRO A 572 8.01 34.79 -27.12
N GLU A 573 7.28 34.19 -28.06
CA GLU A 573 7.69 33.46 -29.26
C GLU A 573 8.76 32.35 -29.23
N VAL A 574 8.31 31.22 -29.79
CA VAL A 574 9.06 30.05 -30.22
C VAL A 574 9.84 30.37 -31.49
N LEU A 575 11.16 30.14 -31.50
CA LEU A 575 11.93 29.94 -32.73
C LEU A 575 12.53 28.53 -32.75
N ASN A 576 12.07 27.76 -33.72
CA ASN A 576 12.69 26.52 -34.18
C ASN A 576 14.03 26.82 -34.85
N GLU A 577 15.06 26.00 -34.65
CA GLU A 577 15.98 25.69 -35.75
C GLU A 577 16.75 24.37 -35.58
N SER A 578 17.02 23.79 -36.75
CA SER A 578 17.49 22.46 -37.10
C SER A 578 18.93 22.13 -36.71
N VAL A 579 19.22 20.84 -36.47
CA VAL A 579 20.61 20.32 -36.35
C VAL A 579 20.95 19.39 -37.52
N THR A 580 21.90 19.85 -38.33
CA THR A 580 22.62 19.13 -39.37
C THR A 580 23.69 18.18 -38.78
N THR A 581 23.88 17.05 -39.45
CA THR A 581 24.85 15.98 -39.15
C THR A 581 26.25 16.25 -39.72
N THR A 582 27.30 15.94 -38.94
CA THR A 582 28.64 15.56 -39.45
C THR A 582 29.32 14.54 -38.53
N LYS A 583 30.01 13.56 -39.13
CA LYS A 583 30.76 12.45 -38.51
C LYS A 583 32.25 12.79 -38.40
N ALA A 584 32.91 12.46 -37.27
CA ALA A 584 34.29 11.95 -37.26
C ALA A 584 34.72 11.34 -35.89
N ARG A 585 35.10 10.05 -35.96
CA ARG A 585 36.13 9.25 -35.25
C ARG A 585 36.46 9.51 -33.76
N GLY A 586 36.23 8.46 -32.95
CA GLY A 586 37.35 7.83 -32.23
C GLY A 586 37.53 8.08 -30.73
N HIS A 587 36.48 8.02 -29.91
CA HIS A 587 36.56 7.64 -28.49
C HIS A 587 35.20 7.09 -28.07
N THR A 588 35.16 6.07 -27.21
CA THR A 588 33.91 5.48 -26.68
C THR A 588 33.25 6.47 -25.73
N GLN A 589 32.56 7.45 -26.30
CA GLN A 589 31.72 8.41 -25.61
C GLN A 589 30.37 7.75 -25.36
N ILE A 590 30.04 7.50 -24.09
CA ILE A 590 28.66 7.21 -23.71
C ILE A 590 27.83 8.44 -24.16
N LYS A 591 26.87 8.24 -25.06
CA LYS A 591 26.00 9.32 -25.54
C LYS A 591 25.18 9.88 -24.37
N HIS A 592 25.63 11.00 -23.82
CA HIS A 592 25.02 11.73 -22.70
C HIS A 592 23.85 12.63 -23.13
N SER A 593 22.82 12.11 -23.81
CA SER A 593 21.67 12.98 -24.18
C SER A 593 20.52 12.99 -23.17
N THR A 594 20.47 12.08 -22.20
CA THR A 594 19.37 12.03 -21.19
C THR A 594 19.87 12.26 -19.75
N VAL A 595 21.07 11.75 -19.42
CA VAL A 595 21.68 11.92 -18.08
C VAL A 595 22.17 13.35 -17.84
N GLY A 596 22.62 14.05 -18.89
CA GLY A 596 23.19 15.40 -18.77
C GLY A 596 22.16 16.50 -18.42
N GLN A 597 20.86 16.26 -18.64
CA GLN A 597 19.80 17.19 -18.26
C GLN A 597 19.30 16.98 -16.82
N LEU A 598 19.30 15.73 -16.34
CA LEU A 598 19.00 15.40 -14.93
C LEU A 598 20.15 15.78 -13.98
N PHE A 599 21.39 15.73 -14.49
CA PHE A 599 22.63 16.01 -13.76
C PHE A 599 23.50 16.97 -14.58
N PRO A 600 23.14 18.26 -14.65
CA PRO A 600 23.99 19.24 -15.32
C PRO A 600 25.36 19.28 -14.63
N LYS A 601 26.44 19.39 -15.42
CA LYS A 601 27.74 19.72 -14.84
C LYS A 601 27.62 21.14 -14.28
N SER A 602 27.78 21.28 -12.97
CA SER A 602 27.68 22.59 -12.33
C SER A 602 28.68 23.57 -12.93
N LYS A 603 28.25 24.82 -13.13
CA LYS A 603 29.12 25.94 -13.50
C LYS A 603 29.78 26.59 -12.28
N ASN A 604 29.53 26.09 -11.07
CA ASN A 604 30.14 26.62 -9.86
C ASN A 604 31.66 26.41 -9.85
N ASN A 605 32.39 27.53 -9.86
CA ASN A 605 33.86 27.61 -9.83
C ASN A 605 34.53 27.00 -8.57
N GLY A 606 33.75 26.47 -7.61
CA GLY A 606 34.27 25.79 -6.41
C GLY A 606 34.38 24.27 -6.53
N SER A 607 33.82 23.64 -7.57
CA SER A 607 33.86 22.19 -7.73
C SER A 607 35.20 21.73 -8.30
N THR A 608 35.91 20.88 -7.57
CA THR A 608 37.15 20.27 -8.05
C THR A 608 36.84 19.03 -8.88
N ARG A 609 36.73 19.12 -10.22
CA ARG A 609 36.70 17.90 -11.06
C ARG A 609 37.52 17.90 -12.32
N SER A 610 38.13 16.72 -12.56
CA SER A 610 38.39 16.26 -13.91
C SER A 610 38.08 14.78 -14.20
N ASN A 611 37.94 13.84 -13.24
CA ASN A 611 37.59 12.43 -13.59
C ASN A 611 36.71 11.73 -12.54
N ILE A 612 35.63 11.08 -13.01
CA ILE A 612 34.78 10.19 -12.21
C ILE A 612 35.60 8.95 -11.83
N SER A 613 35.74 8.65 -10.54
CA SER A 613 36.40 7.41 -10.14
C SER A 613 35.52 6.20 -10.49
N ALA A 614 36.12 5.09 -10.90
CA ALA A 614 35.39 3.85 -11.18
C ALA A 614 34.57 3.36 -9.96
N GLU A 615 34.98 3.77 -8.75
CA GLU A 615 34.35 3.41 -7.47
C GLU A 615 33.33 4.45 -6.97
N SER A 616 32.97 5.46 -7.78
CA SER A 616 32.00 6.47 -7.38
C SER A 616 30.60 5.88 -7.24
N ASN A 617 29.90 6.23 -6.15
CA ASN A 617 28.50 5.85 -5.97
C ASN A 617 27.57 6.57 -6.96
N TRP A 618 28.02 7.63 -7.62
CA TRP A 618 27.26 8.29 -8.69
C TRP A 618 27.03 7.37 -9.90
N ASN A 619 27.91 6.40 -10.15
CA ASN A 619 27.69 5.41 -11.21
C ASN A 619 26.36 4.65 -11.02
N LYS A 620 25.95 4.38 -9.77
CA LYS A 620 24.67 3.72 -9.45
C LYS A 620 23.45 4.58 -9.78
N ILE A 621 23.60 5.91 -9.78
CA ILE A 621 22.56 6.85 -10.20
C ILE A 621 22.46 6.84 -11.73
N PHE A 622 23.61 6.88 -12.42
CA PHE A 622 23.64 6.90 -13.88
C PHE A 622 23.21 5.59 -14.53
N GLU A 623 23.34 4.47 -13.83
CA GLU A 623 22.84 3.15 -14.24
C GLU A 623 21.32 3.01 -14.05
N GLU A 624 20.65 3.93 -13.34
CA GLU A 624 19.20 3.85 -13.16
C GLU A 624 18.45 4.05 -14.48
N LYS A 625 17.59 3.08 -14.82
CA LYS A 625 16.74 3.17 -16.01
C LYS A 625 15.62 4.20 -15.79
N ILE A 626 15.63 5.26 -16.59
CA ILE A 626 14.54 6.26 -16.63
C ILE A 626 13.40 5.70 -17.49
N LYS A 627 12.20 5.64 -16.92
CA LYS A 627 10.96 5.19 -17.57
C LYS A 627 10.01 6.34 -17.90
N SER A 628 10.09 7.41 -17.11
CA SER A 628 9.33 8.63 -17.27
C SER A 628 10.22 9.82 -16.91
N GLU A 629 10.01 10.93 -17.60
CA GLU A 629 10.69 12.19 -17.33
C GLU A 629 9.72 13.35 -17.57
N GLY A 630 9.97 14.47 -16.90
CA GLY A 630 9.21 15.70 -17.04
C GLY A 630 9.95 16.83 -16.35
N ALA A 631 9.57 18.06 -16.63
CA ALA A 631 10.17 19.24 -16.02
C ALA A 631 9.10 20.02 -15.24
N ILE A 632 9.49 20.59 -14.11
CA ILE A 632 8.68 21.58 -13.41
C ILE A 632 9.52 22.83 -13.16
N THR A 633 8.92 24.01 -13.27
CA THR A 633 9.60 25.27 -12.94
C THR A 633 9.14 25.77 -11.57
N ILE A 634 10.08 25.88 -10.64
CA ILE A 634 9.85 26.35 -9.27
C ILE A 634 10.86 27.45 -8.98
N GLU A 635 10.41 28.62 -8.51
CA GLU A 635 11.29 29.76 -8.18
C GLU A 635 12.24 30.15 -9.34
N LYS A 636 11.73 30.10 -10.58
CA LYS A 636 12.50 30.34 -11.83
C LYS A 636 13.60 29.30 -12.12
N GLN A 637 13.72 28.25 -11.30
CA GLN A 637 14.59 27.11 -11.54
C GLN A 637 13.81 26.00 -12.21
N THR A 638 14.38 25.41 -13.26
CA THR A 638 13.76 24.26 -13.93
C THR A 638 14.30 22.97 -13.32
N LEU A 639 13.40 22.18 -12.74
CA LEU A 639 13.68 20.91 -12.12
C LEU A 639 13.30 19.76 -13.05
N GLN A 640 14.28 18.97 -13.45
CA GLN A 640 14.02 17.73 -14.19
C GLN A 640 13.64 16.62 -13.22
N LEU A 641 12.43 16.09 -13.39
CA LEU A 641 11.89 14.97 -12.64
C LEU A 641 12.02 13.68 -13.45
N SER A 642 12.23 12.57 -12.74
CA SER A 642 12.28 11.25 -13.37
C SER A 642 11.60 10.20 -12.51
N ASN A 643 11.03 9.16 -13.14
CA ASN A 643 10.47 7.99 -12.45
C ASN A 643 9.50 8.37 -11.31
N ILE A 644 8.70 9.42 -11.47
CA ILE A 644 7.84 9.96 -10.39
C ILE A 644 6.73 8.98 -9.97
N GLU A 645 6.33 8.09 -10.88
CA GLU A 645 5.37 7.01 -10.64
C GLU A 645 5.95 5.85 -9.81
N LYS A 646 7.27 5.85 -9.58
CA LYS A 646 7.97 4.79 -8.86
C LYS A 646 7.40 4.62 -7.47
N LYS A 647 6.90 3.42 -7.19
CA LYS A 647 6.38 3.04 -5.87
C LYS A 647 7.53 2.91 -4.87
N LEU A 648 7.60 3.84 -3.91
CA LEU A 648 8.57 3.82 -2.82
C LEU A 648 8.05 2.97 -1.65
N TRP A 649 6.74 3.05 -1.39
CA TRP A 649 5.99 2.18 -0.49
C TRP A 649 4.83 1.51 -1.25
N LYS A 650 4.03 0.68 -0.55
CA LYS A 650 2.89 -0.02 -1.15
C LYS A 650 1.86 0.95 -1.75
N LYS A 651 1.55 2.01 -1.01
CA LYS A 651 0.56 3.05 -1.35
C LYS A 651 1.21 4.35 -1.87
N THR A 652 2.39 4.68 -1.38
CA THR A 652 3.06 5.96 -1.70
C THR A 652 4.10 5.81 -2.82
N ASN A 653 4.00 6.65 -3.85
CA ASN A 653 4.98 6.76 -4.93
C ASN A 653 5.93 7.97 -4.70
N LYS A 654 6.92 8.12 -5.58
CA LYS A 654 7.89 9.21 -5.54
C LYS A 654 7.23 10.58 -5.72
N ALA A 655 6.21 10.70 -6.56
CA ALA A 655 5.44 11.93 -6.73
C ALA A 655 4.79 12.41 -5.42
N ALA A 656 4.15 11.49 -4.68
CA ALA A 656 3.56 11.79 -3.38
C ALA A 656 4.61 12.22 -2.35
N LEU A 657 5.79 11.61 -2.36
CA LEU A 657 6.90 12.04 -1.51
C LEU A 657 7.39 13.46 -1.85
N ILE A 658 7.54 13.78 -3.14
CA ILE A 658 7.89 15.13 -3.60
C ILE A 658 6.82 16.13 -3.18
N ALA A 659 5.53 15.79 -3.34
CA ALA A 659 4.41 16.64 -2.93
C ALA A 659 4.41 16.92 -1.42
N TYR A 660 4.66 15.89 -0.59
CA TYR A 660 4.81 16.06 0.85
C TYR A 660 5.91 17.09 1.18
N TYR A 661 7.13 16.88 0.67
CA TYR A 661 8.26 17.79 0.94
C TYR A 661 8.01 19.21 0.42
N ASN A 662 7.29 19.36 -0.69
CA ASN A 662 6.84 20.66 -1.16
C ASN A 662 5.90 21.33 -0.14
N SER A 663 4.89 20.61 0.36
CA SER A 663 3.92 21.14 1.31
C SER A 663 4.52 21.53 2.67
N ILE A 664 5.58 20.83 3.10
CA ILE A 664 6.22 21.10 4.39
C ILE A 664 7.52 21.94 4.27
N SER A 665 7.84 22.41 3.05
CA SER A 665 9.10 23.08 2.74
C SER A 665 9.42 24.26 3.66
N ARG A 666 8.43 25.09 3.96
CA ARG A 666 8.56 26.23 4.89
C ARG A 666 8.99 25.84 6.31
N TYR A 667 8.72 24.59 6.72
CA TYR A 667 9.02 24.06 8.05
C TYR A 667 10.33 23.29 8.08
N ILE A 668 10.64 22.48 7.07
CA ILE A 668 11.88 21.71 7.04
C ILE A 668 13.11 22.52 6.63
N LEU A 669 12.97 23.48 5.71
CA LEU A 669 14.11 24.25 5.20
C LEU A 669 14.91 24.97 6.30
N PRO A 670 14.30 25.59 7.33
CA PRO A 670 15.04 26.13 8.48
C PRO A 670 15.98 25.12 9.15
N HIS A 671 15.62 23.84 9.17
CA HIS A 671 16.42 22.77 9.78
C HIS A 671 17.49 22.19 8.85
N LEU A 672 17.46 22.51 7.56
CA LEU A 672 18.45 22.10 6.55
C LEU A 672 19.40 23.24 6.15
N LYS A 673 18.98 24.48 6.37
CA LYS A 673 19.67 25.68 5.91
C LYS A 673 21.09 25.75 6.43
N ASP A 674 22.02 26.04 5.52
CA ASP A 674 23.45 26.14 5.73
C ASP A 674 24.08 24.87 6.35
N ARG A 675 23.45 23.69 6.22
CA ARG A 675 23.98 22.42 6.77
C ARG A 675 24.42 21.47 5.66
N PRO A 676 25.65 20.96 5.71
CA PRO A 676 26.08 19.86 4.86
C PRO A 676 25.21 18.60 5.10
N LEU A 677 24.89 17.88 4.03
CA LEU A 677 24.04 16.69 4.06
C LEU A 677 24.81 15.42 3.70
N THR A 678 24.54 14.34 4.43
CA THR A 678 24.81 12.98 3.94
C THR A 678 23.57 12.46 3.23
N LEU A 679 23.68 12.19 1.92
CA LEU A 679 22.55 11.75 1.11
C LEU A 679 22.40 10.23 1.18
N HIS A 680 21.22 9.74 1.53
CA HIS A 680 20.89 8.32 1.51
C HIS A 680 19.91 8.04 0.37
N VAL A 681 20.41 7.47 -0.72
CA VAL A 681 19.63 7.27 -1.94
C VAL A 681 18.96 5.90 -1.94
N LYS A 682 17.64 5.90 -2.19
CA LYS A 682 16.75 4.73 -2.26
C LYS A 682 16.24 4.52 -3.67
N ASN A 683 17.08 3.92 -4.52
CA ASN A 683 16.82 3.73 -5.94
C ASN A 683 15.89 2.54 -6.29
N ILE A 684 15.32 1.83 -5.32
CA ILE A 684 14.37 0.73 -5.59
C ILE A 684 13.05 0.99 -4.89
N SER A 685 13.07 1.03 -3.56
CA SER A 685 11.93 1.31 -2.68
C SER A 685 12.45 1.73 -1.31
N ALA A 686 11.58 2.28 -0.46
CA ALA A 686 11.94 2.71 0.89
C ALA A 686 12.53 1.60 1.76
N GLY A 687 12.01 0.37 1.69
CA GLY A 687 12.56 -0.76 2.44
C GLY A 687 13.75 -1.48 1.78
N ALA A 688 14.14 -1.12 0.56
CA ALA A 688 15.24 -1.81 -0.15
C ALA A 688 16.61 -1.29 0.29
N PRO A 689 17.71 -2.04 0.10
CA PRO A 689 19.06 -1.51 0.32
C PRO A 689 19.28 -0.22 -0.47
N GLY A 690 19.81 0.81 0.18
CA GLY A 690 20.20 2.08 -0.41
C GLY A 690 21.71 2.22 -0.48
N PHE A 691 22.17 3.42 -0.83
CA PHE A 691 23.59 3.77 -0.74
C PHE A 691 23.76 5.25 -0.39
N TYR A 692 24.94 5.59 0.14
CA TYR A 692 25.26 6.93 0.59
C TYR A 692 26.07 7.72 -0.43
N ILE A 693 25.69 8.97 -0.66
CA ILE A 693 26.48 9.98 -1.37
C ILE A 693 26.83 11.08 -0.36
N LYS A 694 28.12 11.17 -0.02
CA LYS A 694 28.67 12.27 0.79
C LYS A 694 29.41 13.29 -0.06
N ASP A 695 29.84 12.88 -1.24
CA ASP A 695 30.58 13.70 -2.18
C ASP A 695 29.72 13.90 -3.42
N MET A 696 29.30 15.14 -3.67
CA MET A 696 28.56 15.51 -4.87
C MET A 696 29.43 15.34 -6.11
N GLU A 697 30.73 15.41 -5.88
CA GLU A 697 31.77 15.40 -6.86
C GLU A 697 31.58 16.54 -7.89
N GLY A 698 30.50 17.31 -8.01
CA GLY A 698 30.23 18.27 -9.10
C GLY A 698 28.98 17.96 -9.95
N PHE A 699 28.18 16.95 -9.57
CA PHE A 699 26.94 16.55 -10.27
C PHE A 699 25.69 17.26 -9.76
N GLN A 700 25.86 18.18 -8.81
CA GLN A 700 24.80 19.02 -8.32
C GLN A 700 24.33 20.03 -9.39
N PRO A 701 23.05 20.41 -9.37
CA PRO A 701 22.57 21.57 -10.12
C PRO A 701 23.08 22.88 -9.51
N ASP A 702 23.09 23.96 -10.30
CA ASP A 702 23.62 25.26 -9.87
C ASP A 702 22.85 25.88 -8.68
N PHE A 703 21.58 25.51 -8.49
CA PHE A 703 20.76 25.97 -7.35
C PHE A 703 20.95 25.13 -6.07
N LEU A 704 21.77 24.06 -6.10
CA LEU A 704 22.14 23.28 -4.92
C LEU A 704 23.55 23.69 -4.48
N ASP A 705 23.64 24.34 -3.32
CA ASP A 705 24.90 24.76 -2.73
C ASP A 705 25.75 23.56 -2.31
N ILE A 706 27.07 23.79 -2.20
CA ILE A 706 28.03 22.80 -1.72
C ILE A 706 28.91 23.33 -0.59
N HIS A 707 29.35 22.42 0.28
CA HIS A 707 30.37 22.68 1.28
C HIS A 707 31.57 21.76 1.08
N SER A 708 32.68 22.34 0.65
CA SER A 708 33.94 21.64 0.41
C SER A 708 34.79 21.61 1.68
N THR A 709 35.20 20.42 2.11
CA THR A 709 36.11 20.25 3.26
C THR A 709 37.11 19.13 3.04
N LYS A 710 38.18 19.09 3.83
CA LYS A 710 39.17 18.01 3.78
C LYS A 710 38.54 16.72 4.33
N ARG A 711 38.82 15.58 3.71
CA ARG A 711 38.40 14.28 4.25
C ARG A 711 39.13 13.99 5.56
N LYS A 712 38.36 13.66 6.60
CA LYS A 712 38.86 13.20 7.91
C LYS A 712 39.77 11.98 7.78
N HIS A 713 39.46 11.06 6.86
CA HIS A 713 40.26 9.87 6.58
C HIS A 713 40.65 9.84 5.10
N LYS A 714 41.94 9.62 4.82
CA LYS A 714 42.42 9.38 3.45
C LYS A 714 41.90 8.03 2.96
N VAL A 715 41.23 8.04 1.83
CA VAL A 715 40.75 6.83 1.15
C VAL A 715 41.50 6.70 -0.17
N LYS A 716 42.14 5.54 -0.38
CA LYS A 716 42.86 5.26 -1.63
C LYS A 716 41.90 5.41 -2.82
N GLY A 717 42.31 6.15 -3.85
CA GLY A 717 41.50 6.39 -5.05
C GLY A 717 40.43 7.49 -4.93
N LYS A 718 40.31 8.18 -3.79
CA LYS A 718 39.40 9.33 -3.61
C LYS A 718 40.17 10.63 -3.38
N ALA A 719 39.58 11.76 -3.79
CA ALA A 719 40.18 13.09 -3.62
C ALA A 719 40.40 13.42 -2.15
N GLY A 720 41.36 14.30 -1.82
CA GLY A 720 41.56 14.76 -0.44
C GLY A 720 40.47 15.71 0.07
N ILE A 721 39.70 16.29 -0.85
CA ILE A 721 38.56 17.17 -0.60
C ILE A 721 37.27 16.39 -0.86
N ILE A 722 36.22 16.72 -0.12
CA ILE A 722 34.86 16.20 -0.29
C ILE A 722 33.88 17.37 -0.38
N ASP A 723 32.97 17.31 -1.36
CA ASP A 723 31.95 18.34 -1.60
C ASP A 723 30.60 17.82 -1.08
N TYR A 724 30.14 18.27 0.08
CA TYR A 724 28.83 17.91 0.61
C TYR A 724 27.72 18.78 0.01
N ALA A 725 26.53 18.21 -0.22
CA ALA A 725 25.35 19.00 -0.61
C ALA A 725 24.86 19.88 0.55
N VAL A 726 24.36 21.08 0.23
CA VAL A 726 23.74 22.00 1.20
C VAL A 726 22.39 22.45 0.65
N CYS A 727 21.31 22.13 1.38
CA CYS A 727 19.93 22.36 0.93
C CYS A 727 19.38 23.67 1.50
N ASN A 728 19.44 24.75 0.71
CA ASN A 728 19.07 26.10 1.16
C ASN A 728 17.75 26.64 0.62
N ASN A 729 17.13 25.97 -0.35
CA ASN A 729 15.94 26.45 -1.05
C ASN A 729 15.04 25.29 -1.50
N LEU A 730 13.82 25.62 -1.93
CA LEU A 730 12.81 24.65 -2.35
C LEU A 730 13.24 23.83 -3.59
N PRO A 731 13.79 24.42 -4.66
CA PRO A 731 14.32 23.65 -5.79
C PRO A 731 15.36 22.60 -5.38
N ALA A 732 16.32 22.98 -4.52
CA ALA A 732 17.33 22.07 -3.98
C ALA A 732 16.68 20.91 -3.18
N LEU A 733 15.71 21.22 -2.32
CA LEU A 733 14.99 20.21 -1.55
C LEU A 733 14.32 19.18 -2.47
N LEU A 734 13.50 19.64 -3.42
CA LEU A 734 12.77 18.74 -4.31
C LEU A 734 13.71 17.98 -5.27
N TRP A 735 14.83 18.58 -5.66
CA TRP A 735 15.86 17.88 -6.42
C TRP A 735 16.46 16.71 -5.64
N LEU A 736 16.75 16.88 -4.35
CA LEU A 736 17.27 15.80 -3.49
C LEU A 736 16.25 14.67 -3.35
N ILE A 737 14.97 14.99 -3.18
CA ILE A 737 13.91 13.96 -3.14
C ILE A 737 13.79 13.27 -4.50
N ASN A 738 13.92 14.02 -5.59
CA ASN A 738 13.96 13.46 -6.93
C ASN A 738 15.21 12.61 -7.21
N LEU A 739 16.34 12.88 -6.55
CA LEU A 739 17.53 12.00 -6.60
C LEU A 739 17.24 10.62 -5.97
N GLY A 740 16.20 10.53 -5.14
CA GLY A 740 15.81 9.32 -4.42
C GLY A 740 16.18 9.36 -2.94
N CYS A 741 16.53 10.54 -2.40
CA CYS A 741 16.68 10.72 -0.96
C CYS A 741 15.29 10.69 -0.31
N ILE A 742 15.03 9.68 0.52
CA ILE A 742 13.78 9.62 1.30
C ILE A 742 13.92 10.38 2.60
N ASP A 743 15.07 10.22 3.26
CA ASP A 743 15.46 10.93 4.47
C ASP A 743 16.53 11.99 4.18
N LEU A 744 16.49 13.07 4.97
CA LEU A 744 17.44 14.18 4.91
C LEU A 744 18.20 14.25 6.24
N ASN A 745 19.52 14.08 6.16
CA ASN A 745 20.39 13.91 7.32
C ASN A 745 21.46 15.02 7.35
N PRO A 746 21.13 16.20 7.92
CA PRO A 746 22.07 17.33 8.05
C PRO A 746 23.08 17.11 9.17
N TRP A 747 24.21 17.80 9.05
CA TRP A 747 25.17 17.96 10.14
C TRP A 747 24.58 18.76 11.31
N ASN A 748 25.11 18.54 12.50
CA ASN A 748 24.76 19.32 13.69
C ASN A 748 25.40 20.72 13.71
N SER A 749 26.29 21.01 12.77
CA SER A 749 26.92 22.32 12.56
C SER A 749 26.56 22.90 11.20
N THR A 750 26.82 24.20 11.01
CA THR A 750 26.56 24.91 9.76
C THR A 750 27.85 25.14 8.98
N THR A 751 27.75 25.42 7.68
CA THR A 751 28.89 25.75 6.82
C THR A 751 29.69 26.97 7.30
N LYS A 752 29.07 27.87 8.07
CA LYS A 752 29.71 29.05 8.66
C LYS A 752 30.59 28.71 9.85
N LYS A 753 30.21 27.68 10.61
CA LYS A 753 30.91 27.22 11.82
C LYS A 753 30.94 25.68 11.83
N PRO A 754 31.67 25.04 10.91
CA PRO A 754 31.60 23.60 10.71
C PRO A 754 32.14 22.80 11.90
N ASP A 755 32.97 23.40 12.76
CA ASP A 755 33.56 22.75 13.94
C ASP A 755 32.81 23.03 15.24
N GLU A 756 31.80 23.91 15.23
CA GLU A 756 30.95 24.24 16.38
C GLU A 756 29.49 23.86 16.11
N PRO A 757 29.00 22.72 16.64
CA PRO A 757 27.58 22.40 16.55
C PRO A 757 26.72 23.44 17.26
N ASP A 758 25.54 23.70 16.72
CA ASP A 758 24.60 24.69 17.29
C ASP A 758 23.48 24.05 18.13
N TYR A 759 23.62 22.76 18.40
CA TYR A 759 22.88 21.98 19.38
C TYR A 759 23.65 20.71 19.75
N ILE A 760 23.43 20.19 20.95
CA ILE A 760 23.85 18.86 21.38
C ILE A 760 22.66 17.91 21.17
N ALA A 761 22.89 16.76 20.54
CA ALA A 761 21.86 15.77 20.28
C ALA A 761 22.04 14.52 21.18
N ILE A 762 20.94 13.96 21.65
CA ILE A 762 20.88 12.67 22.35
C ILE A 762 19.91 11.79 21.58
N ASP A 763 20.36 10.60 21.21
CA ASP A 763 19.54 9.61 20.51
C ASP A 763 19.17 8.47 21.46
N LEU A 764 17.87 8.24 21.64
CA LEU A 764 17.30 7.22 22.50
C LEU A 764 16.69 6.14 21.61
N ASP A 765 17.52 5.15 21.22
CA ASP A 765 17.10 4.08 20.31
C ASP A 765 17.10 2.71 21.01
N PRO A 766 15.93 2.05 21.14
CA PRO A 766 15.84 0.72 21.75
C PRO A 766 16.33 -0.37 20.78
N SER A 767 17.28 -1.19 21.24
CA SER A 767 17.85 -2.30 20.44
C SER A 767 16.84 -3.41 20.09
N ASP A 768 15.72 -3.50 20.81
CA ASP A 768 14.68 -4.52 20.65
C ASP A 768 13.35 -3.96 20.11
N GLU A 769 13.37 -2.78 19.50
CA GLU A 769 12.21 -2.06 18.94
C GLU A 769 11.12 -1.71 19.98
N ASP A 770 11.38 -1.85 21.29
CA ASP A 770 10.45 -1.44 22.36
C ASP A 770 10.51 0.08 22.61
N PHE A 771 9.67 0.82 21.89
CA PHE A 771 9.55 2.27 22.02
C PHE A 771 9.23 2.74 23.46
N LYS A 772 8.59 1.90 24.29
CA LYS A 772 8.25 2.28 25.67
C LYS A 772 9.50 2.56 26.50
N LYS A 773 10.62 1.90 26.20
CA LYS A 773 11.91 2.21 26.86
C LYS A 773 12.37 3.61 26.51
N ALA A 774 12.33 3.98 25.23
CA ALA A 774 12.69 5.33 24.77
C ALA A 774 11.79 6.39 25.41
N ALA A 775 10.47 6.15 25.45
CA ALA A 775 9.52 7.05 26.08
C ALA A 775 9.80 7.24 27.58
N LYS A 776 9.99 6.14 28.33
CA LYS A 776 10.32 6.20 29.77
C LYS A 776 11.63 6.94 30.03
N THR A 777 12.67 6.68 29.23
CA THR A 777 13.96 7.37 29.35
C THR A 777 13.83 8.85 29.01
N ALA A 778 13.07 9.21 27.98
CA ALA A 778 12.84 10.60 27.61
C ALA A 778 12.04 11.37 28.67
N VAL A 779 11.08 10.74 29.37
CA VAL A 779 10.41 11.37 30.53
C VAL A 779 11.41 11.69 31.64
N LYS A 780 12.34 10.77 31.95
CA LYS A 780 13.41 11.03 32.93
C LYS A 780 14.42 12.08 32.45
N ALA A 781 14.70 12.12 31.16
CA ALA A 781 15.49 13.20 30.57
C ALA A 781 14.80 14.56 30.74
N LYS A 782 13.47 14.66 30.56
CA LYS A 782 12.69 15.89 30.82
C LYS A 782 12.87 16.37 32.26
N GLU A 783 12.79 15.45 33.24
CA GLU A 783 13.00 15.76 34.67
C GLU A 783 14.43 16.31 34.91
N TYR A 784 15.44 15.70 34.30
CA TYR A 784 16.82 16.18 34.36
C TYR A 784 16.96 17.59 33.77
N PHE A 785 16.46 17.83 32.54
CA PHE A 785 16.56 19.14 31.90
C PHE A 785 15.83 20.23 32.67
N HIS A 786 14.67 19.91 33.24
CA HIS A 786 13.93 20.83 34.10
C HIS A 786 14.76 21.23 35.33
N THR A 787 15.39 20.25 36.00
CA THR A 787 16.25 20.47 37.17
C THR A 787 17.47 21.32 36.83
N GLN A 788 18.12 21.06 35.69
CA GLN A 788 19.26 21.83 35.20
C GLN A 788 18.85 23.16 34.54
N GLN A 789 17.54 23.45 34.44
CA GLN A 789 16.98 24.62 33.76
C GLN A 789 17.38 24.72 32.26
N LEU A 790 17.72 23.59 31.64
CA LEU A 790 18.03 23.48 30.21
C LEU A 790 16.75 23.45 29.39
N SER A 791 16.73 24.19 28.29
CA SER A 791 15.67 24.07 27.28
C SER A 791 16.05 22.99 26.27
N ALA A 792 15.23 21.95 26.18
CA ALA A 792 15.43 20.82 25.28
C ALA A 792 14.19 20.61 24.40
N PHE A 793 14.44 20.23 23.15
CA PHE A 793 13.45 20.00 22.11
C PHE A 793 13.41 18.52 21.77
N ILE A 794 12.23 17.94 21.66
CA ILE A 794 12.03 16.51 21.45
C ILE A 794 11.33 16.24 20.12
N LYS A 795 11.71 15.15 19.47
CA LYS A 795 11.01 14.59 18.33
C LYS A 795 11.05 13.07 18.33
N THR A 796 10.05 12.43 17.73
CA THR A 796 10.18 11.03 17.35
C THR A 796 11.25 10.90 16.28
N SER A 797 11.98 9.78 16.25
CA SER A 797 12.89 9.53 15.12
C SER A 797 12.11 9.24 13.83
N GLY A 798 10.85 8.81 13.92
CA GLY A 798 10.07 8.26 12.81
C GLY A 798 10.41 6.78 12.51
N GLN A 799 11.20 6.15 13.36
CA GLN A 799 11.48 4.71 13.38
C GLN A 799 11.14 4.13 14.76
N THR A 800 12.15 3.80 15.57
CA THR A 800 12.01 3.07 16.84
C THR A 800 12.32 3.92 18.07
N GLY A 801 12.88 5.11 17.88
CA GLY A 801 13.49 5.91 18.94
C GLY A 801 12.99 7.36 19.03
N ILE A 802 13.65 8.11 19.92
CA ILE A 802 13.39 9.52 20.22
C ILE A 802 14.70 10.29 20.12
N HIS A 803 14.68 11.47 19.50
CA HIS A 803 15.83 12.36 19.56
C HIS A 803 15.52 13.58 20.42
N ILE A 804 16.50 13.99 21.22
CA ILE A 804 16.44 15.19 22.06
C ILE A 804 17.56 16.14 21.64
N PHE A 805 17.21 17.41 21.43
CA PHE A 805 18.11 18.45 20.96
C PHE A 805 18.20 19.55 22.00
N ILE A 806 19.42 19.92 22.38
CA ILE A 806 19.70 20.97 23.36
C ILE A 806 20.43 22.09 22.62
N PRO A 807 19.74 23.18 22.23
CA PRO A 807 20.37 24.29 21.49
C PRO A 807 21.52 24.91 22.26
N CYS A 808 22.65 25.12 21.59
CA CYS A 808 23.84 25.71 22.18
C CYS A 808 24.69 26.47 21.15
N LYS A 809 25.77 27.09 21.61
CA LYS A 809 26.80 27.74 20.80
C LYS A 809 28.13 27.80 21.55
N GLY A 810 29.24 27.86 20.82
CA GLY A 810 30.58 28.08 21.38
C GLY A 810 31.27 26.83 21.91
N PHE A 811 30.79 25.64 21.57
CA PHE A 811 31.43 24.37 21.89
C PHE A 811 31.98 23.74 20.62
N THR A 812 33.19 23.20 20.68
CA THR A 812 33.74 22.32 19.63
C THR A 812 33.05 20.95 19.67
N HIS A 813 33.09 20.18 18.58
CA HIS A 813 32.57 18.80 18.57
C HIS A 813 33.05 17.93 19.74
N PRO A 814 34.36 17.88 20.11
CA PRO A 814 34.80 17.12 21.29
C PRO A 814 34.20 17.61 22.61
N GLN A 815 34.03 18.92 22.79
CA GLN A 815 33.39 19.48 23.99
C GLN A 815 31.90 19.13 24.03
N ALA A 816 31.19 19.28 22.91
CA ALA A 816 29.79 18.92 22.77
C ALA A 816 29.57 17.42 23.08
N ARG A 817 30.44 16.55 22.58
CA ARG A 817 30.43 15.12 22.89
C ARG A 817 30.66 14.83 24.37
N LYS A 818 31.65 15.45 25.02
CA LYS A 818 31.92 15.29 26.46
C LYS A 818 30.72 15.72 27.31
N ILE A 819 30.08 16.83 26.95
CA ILE A 819 28.84 17.29 27.62
C ILE A 819 27.71 16.28 27.40
N ALA A 820 27.53 15.78 26.17
CA ALA A 820 26.52 14.76 25.88
C ALA A 820 26.75 13.47 26.68
N GLU A 821 28.00 13.02 26.81
CA GLU A 821 28.39 11.88 27.64
C GLU A 821 27.97 12.07 29.10
N HIS A 822 28.26 13.25 29.69
CA HIS A 822 27.84 13.58 31.05
C HIS A 822 26.31 13.56 31.21
N ILE A 823 25.58 14.20 30.29
CA ILE A 823 24.10 14.20 30.33
C ILE A 823 23.53 12.79 30.19
N CYS A 824 24.09 11.97 29.28
CA CYS A 824 23.63 10.60 29.09
C CYS A 824 23.91 9.72 30.31
N GLN A 825 25.02 9.96 31.02
CA GLN A 825 25.33 9.31 32.30
C GLN A 825 24.26 9.62 33.35
N GLU A 826 23.93 10.89 33.55
CA GLU A 826 22.89 11.32 34.51
C GLU A 826 21.52 10.71 34.16
N ILE A 827 21.13 10.72 32.87
CA ILE A 827 19.87 10.11 32.41
C ILE A 827 19.88 8.58 32.62
N HIS A 828 21.02 7.93 32.39
CA HIS A 828 21.18 6.50 32.60
C HIS A 828 21.01 6.14 34.09
N GLU A 829 21.58 6.93 35.00
CA GLU A 829 21.45 6.74 36.45
C GLU A 829 20.01 6.87 36.96
N LEU A 830 19.16 7.65 36.27
CA LEU A 830 17.72 7.72 36.54
C LEU A 830 16.94 6.49 36.04
N THR A 831 17.51 5.67 35.14
CA THR A 831 16.84 4.54 34.47
C THR A 831 17.70 3.26 34.28
N PRO A 832 18.57 2.85 35.23
CA PRO A 832 19.65 1.90 34.97
C PRO A 832 19.18 0.46 34.67
N MET A 833 17.93 0.16 35.05
CA MET A 833 17.31 -1.15 34.84
C MET A 833 17.14 -1.49 33.35
N PHE A 834 16.85 -0.50 32.50
CA PHE A 834 16.54 -0.73 31.09
C PHE A 834 17.34 0.14 30.11
N THR A 835 18.27 0.98 30.60
CA THR A 835 19.21 1.74 29.77
C THR A 835 20.66 1.27 29.92
N THR A 836 21.50 1.59 28.95
CA THR A 836 22.95 1.32 28.95
C THR A 836 23.71 2.42 28.22
N LEU A 837 24.99 2.59 28.56
CA LEU A 837 25.97 3.43 27.87
C LEU A 837 27.03 2.59 27.14
N GLU A 838 26.86 1.27 27.10
CA GLU A 838 27.76 0.36 26.41
C GLU A 838 27.68 0.58 24.89
N VAL A 839 28.78 1.02 24.29
CA VAL A 839 28.84 1.35 22.86
C VAL A 839 28.84 0.09 22.00
N SER A 840 29.28 -1.07 22.50
CA SER A 840 29.27 -2.32 21.73
C SER A 840 27.88 -2.96 21.68
N VAL A 841 27.27 -3.05 20.49
CA VAL A 841 25.92 -3.62 20.29
C VAL A 841 25.78 -5.01 20.93
N ASP A 842 26.78 -5.88 20.77
CA ASP A 842 26.77 -7.25 21.29
C ASP A 842 26.73 -7.32 22.83
N LYS A 843 27.16 -6.25 23.51
CA LYS A 843 27.22 -6.18 24.97
C LYS A 843 26.01 -5.46 25.60
N ARG A 844 25.16 -4.83 24.79
CA ARG A 844 24.00 -4.06 25.27
C ARG A 844 22.84 -4.94 25.73
N GLY A 845 22.73 -6.18 25.23
CA GLY A 845 21.58 -7.04 25.47
C GLY A 845 20.29 -6.38 24.96
N SER A 846 19.21 -6.46 25.74
CA SER A 846 17.92 -5.82 25.42
C SER A 846 17.79 -4.39 25.97
N LYS A 847 18.86 -3.78 26.47
CA LYS A 847 18.80 -2.42 27.04
C LYS A 847 18.79 -1.35 25.94
N LEU A 848 18.14 -0.22 26.23
CA LEU A 848 18.17 0.97 25.39
C LEU A 848 19.52 1.66 25.52
N PHE A 849 20.16 1.98 24.40
CA PHE A 849 21.39 2.75 24.40
C PHE A 849 21.06 4.25 24.48
N VAL A 850 21.58 4.92 25.50
CA VAL A 850 21.45 6.38 25.63
C VAL A 850 22.62 6.99 24.86
N ASP A 851 22.39 7.26 23.58
CA ASP A 851 23.45 7.51 22.62
C ASP A 851 23.88 8.99 22.60
N PHE A 852 25.09 9.23 23.11
CA PHE A 852 25.81 10.51 23.05
C PHE A 852 26.68 10.65 21.78
N SER A 853 26.83 9.59 20.99
CA SER A 853 27.83 9.51 19.93
C SER A 853 27.54 10.39 18.73
N GLN A 854 26.29 10.85 18.57
CA GLN A 854 25.80 11.66 17.45
C GLN A 854 26.34 13.11 17.43
N ASN A 855 27.38 13.42 18.20
CA ASN A 855 27.90 14.78 18.41
C ASN A 855 29.30 14.99 17.79
N ASP A 856 29.85 14.03 17.04
CA ASP A 856 31.09 14.24 16.31
C ASP A 856 30.89 14.96 14.97
N GLN A 857 32.01 15.43 14.41
CA GLN A 857 32.01 16.10 13.12
C GLN A 857 31.48 15.18 12.01
N ALA A 858 30.53 15.71 11.23
CA ALA A 858 29.86 15.02 10.13
C ALA A 858 28.93 13.85 10.51
N ASP A 859 28.66 13.67 11.80
CA ASP A 859 27.54 12.84 12.24
C ASP A 859 26.22 13.53 11.91
N THR A 860 25.20 12.73 11.67
CA THR A 860 23.93 13.20 11.11
C THR A 860 22.77 12.46 11.72
N LEU A 861 21.73 13.20 12.09
CA LEU A 861 20.43 12.66 12.45
C LEU A 861 19.39 13.14 11.43
N ALA A 862 18.34 12.35 11.25
CA ALA A 862 17.23 12.75 10.39
C ALA A 862 16.64 14.09 10.87
N ALA A 863 16.53 15.04 9.95
CA ALA A 863 15.96 16.36 10.21
C ALA A 863 14.52 16.27 10.76
N ALA A 864 14.07 17.29 11.48
CA ALA A 864 12.65 17.45 11.79
C ALA A 864 11.83 17.49 10.48
N TYR A 865 10.66 16.86 10.49
CA TYR A 865 9.76 16.67 9.35
C TYR A 865 10.30 15.80 8.21
N SER A 866 11.49 15.22 8.33
CA SER A 866 12.01 14.29 7.34
C SER A 866 11.26 12.96 7.39
N VAL A 867 10.88 12.46 6.22
CA VAL A 867 10.35 11.09 6.06
C VAL A 867 11.47 10.10 6.34
N ARG A 868 11.12 8.92 6.88
CA ARG A 868 12.06 7.83 7.14
C ARG A 868 11.81 6.67 6.18
N PRO A 869 12.88 6.01 5.67
CA PRO A 869 12.76 4.84 4.79
C PRO A 869 12.40 3.57 5.58
N SER A 870 11.25 3.58 6.27
CA SER A 870 10.73 2.46 7.06
C SER A 870 9.61 1.71 6.31
N LYS A 871 8.89 0.80 6.99
CA LYS A 871 7.81 -0.02 6.39
C LYS A 871 6.66 0.84 5.83
N GLN A 872 6.47 2.04 6.37
CA GLN A 872 5.51 3.05 5.93
C GLN A 872 6.19 4.42 5.85
N PRO A 873 5.59 5.45 5.23
CA PRO A 873 6.20 6.78 5.12
C PRO A 873 6.08 7.56 6.45
N ALA A 874 6.68 7.02 7.51
CA ALA A 874 6.70 7.66 8.83
C ALA A 874 7.63 8.88 8.85
N VAL A 875 7.32 9.86 9.70
CA VAL A 875 8.01 11.15 9.74
C VAL A 875 8.72 11.35 11.08
N SER A 876 9.96 11.83 11.02
CA SER A 876 10.73 12.33 12.16
C SER A 876 10.08 13.61 12.70
N THR A 877 9.24 13.50 13.72
CA THR A 877 8.23 14.53 14.01
C THR A 877 8.47 15.22 15.34
N PRO A 878 8.67 16.56 15.35
CA PRO A 878 8.56 17.38 16.55
C PRO A 878 7.28 17.11 17.34
N ILE A 879 7.43 16.90 18.65
CA ILE A 879 6.32 16.69 19.57
C ILE A 879 6.48 17.61 20.79
N GLU A 880 5.37 17.91 21.44
CA GLU A 880 5.37 18.51 22.77
C GLU A 880 5.77 17.44 23.79
N TRP A 881 6.37 17.86 24.90
CA TRP A 881 6.75 16.91 25.94
C TRP A 881 5.55 16.24 26.59
N GLU A 882 4.37 16.86 26.51
CA GLU A 882 3.09 16.39 27.03
C GLU A 882 2.48 15.29 26.14
N GLU A 883 2.88 15.23 24.86
CA GLU A 883 2.46 14.17 23.92
C GLU A 883 3.23 12.86 24.15
N LEU A 884 4.31 12.90 24.93
CA LEU A 884 5.15 11.75 25.21
C LEU A 884 4.47 10.81 26.23
N THR A 885 3.62 9.93 25.71
CA THR A 885 2.95 8.85 26.47
C THR A 885 3.56 7.48 26.15
N LEU A 886 3.23 6.47 26.95
CA LEU A 886 3.67 5.08 26.68
C LEU A 886 2.95 4.44 25.47
N ASP A 887 1.87 5.06 25.01
CA ASP A 887 1.07 4.58 23.88
C ASP A 887 1.40 5.30 22.57
N LEU A 888 2.14 6.41 22.64
CA LEU A 888 2.65 7.11 21.47
C LEU A 888 3.51 6.15 20.64
N LYS A 889 3.29 6.10 19.33
CA LYS A 889 4.15 5.35 18.41
C LYS A 889 4.73 6.30 17.36
N PRO A 890 6.02 6.18 17.01
CA PRO A 890 6.58 6.95 15.89
C PRO A 890 5.83 6.73 14.56
N SER A 891 5.18 5.57 14.41
CA SER A 891 4.31 5.23 13.28
C SER A 891 3.03 6.06 13.20
N ASP A 892 2.65 6.75 14.26
CA ASP A 892 1.44 7.59 14.27
C ASP A 892 1.63 8.86 13.44
N PHE A 893 2.88 9.22 13.13
CA PHE A 893 3.22 10.39 12.32
C PHE A 893 3.64 9.98 10.92
N THR A 894 2.88 10.40 9.91
CA THR A 894 3.04 9.97 8.51
C THR A 894 2.91 11.14 7.56
N ILE A 895 3.39 10.99 6.32
CA ILE A 895 3.27 12.06 5.31
C ILE A 895 1.81 12.49 5.07
N GLU A 896 0.84 11.61 5.35
CA GLU A 896 -0.58 11.86 5.17
C GLU A 896 -1.17 12.79 6.25
N ASN A 897 -0.66 12.75 7.49
CA ASN A 897 -1.25 13.50 8.61
C ASN A 897 -0.42 14.71 9.09
N ILE A 898 0.87 14.76 8.77
CA ILE A 898 1.75 15.86 9.17
C ILE A 898 1.30 17.22 8.61
N PRO A 899 0.85 17.37 7.35
CA PRO A 899 0.37 18.66 6.86
C PRO A 899 -0.78 19.24 7.71
N SER A 900 -1.78 18.42 8.05
CA SER A 900 -2.89 18.83 8.91
C SER A 900 -2.43 19.18 10.32
N ARG A 901 -1.52 18.39 10.89
CA ARG A 901 -0.93 18.66 12.20
C ARG A 901 -0.17 19.99 12.23
N LEU A 902 0.56 20.32 11.17
CA LEU A 902 1.29 21.59 11.06
C LEU A 902 0.36 22.80 10.92
N LEU A 903 -0.84 22.62 10.35
CA LEU A 903 -1.87 23.66 10.34
C LEU A 903 -2.48 23.87 11.73
N GLU A 904 -2.67 22.78 12.48
CA GLU A 904 -3.26 22.82 13.82
C GLU A 904 -2.29 23.35 14.88
N LYS A 905 -1.09 22.76 14.96
CA LYS A 905 -0.11 23.05 16.03
C LYS A 905 0.97 24.06 15.64
N GLY A 906 1.14 24.33 14.35
CA GLY A 906 2.28 25.09 13.85
C GLY A 906 3.61 24.33 14.02
N ASP A 907 4.71 25.08 13.96
CA ASP A 907 6.06 24.52 14.13
C ASP A 907 6.49 24.51 15.59
N LEU A 908 6.50 23.31 16.19
CA LEU A 908 6.93 23.10 17.57
C LEU A 908 8.44 23.32 17.77
N TRP A 909 9.22 23.33 16.69
CA TRP A 909 10.67 23.52 16.73
C TRP A 909 11.12 24.90 16.20
N LYS A 910 10.18 25.85 16.00
CA LYS A 910 10.49 27.21 15.53
C LYS A 910 11.55 27.93 16.37
N ASP A 911 11.61 27.63 17.66
CA ASP A 911 12.52 28.23 18.63
C ASP A 911 13.84 27.45 18.83
N LEU A 912 14.06 26.34 18.12
CA LEU A 912 15.30 25.56 18.22
C LEU A 912 16.54 26.41 17.95
N HIS A 913 16.45 27.36 17.01
CA HIS A 913 17.55 28.25 16.65
C HIS A 913 17.51 29.61 17.37
N ASN A 914 16.65 29.77 18.38
CA ASN A 914 16.50 31.02 19.13
C ASN A 914 17.79 31.37 19.89
N SER A 915 18.32 32.57 19.63
CA SER A 915 19.59 33.04 20.20
C SER A 915 19.58 33.16 21.73
N ASN A 916 18.44 33.48 22.34
CA ASN A 916 18.32 33.61 23.79
C ASN A 916 18.39 32.24 24.46
N ILE A 917 17.67 31.25 23.90
CA ILE A 917 17.72 29.86 24.37
C ILE A 917 19.14 29.31 24.27
N LYS A 918 19.79 29.45 23.11
CA LYS A 918 21.18 29.02 22.91
C LYS A 918 22.14 29.66 23.91
N THR A 919 21.98 30.96 24.16
CA THR A 919 22.84 31.69 25.12
C THR A 919 22.63 31.21 26.55
N LYS A 920 21.37 31.00 26.97
CA LYS A 920 21.04 30.46 28.30
C LYS A 920 21.63 29.06 28.47
N ASN A 921 21.32 28.15 27.55
CA ASN A 921 21.81 26.77 27.58
C ASN A 921 23.35 26.73 27.58
N SER A 922 24.04 27.50 26.72
CA SER A 922 25.50 27.53 26.70
C SER A 922 26.12 27.91 28.04
N LYS A 923 25.54 28.87 28.79
CA LYS A 923 26.05 29.24 30.12
C LYS A 923 25.97 28.09 31.11
N ILE A 924 24.89 27.30 31.05
CA ILE A 924 24.67 26.15 31.93
C ILE A 924 25.60 25.00 31.53
N LEU A 925 25.63 24.65 30.23
CA LEU A 925 26.44 23.56 29.70
C LEU A 925 27.95 23.81 29.88
N GLN A 926 28.39 25.07 29.90
CA GLN A 926 29.78 25.43 30.17
C GLN A 926 30.25 25.01 31.58
N LEU A 927 29.33 24.89 32.54
CA LEU A 927 29.63 24.43 33.90
C LEU A 927 29.84 22.90 33.98
N MET A 928 29.46 22.16 32.94
CA MET A 928 29.61 20.70 32.84
C MET A 928 30.94 20.26 32.19
N LEU A 929 31.71 21.20 31.65
CA LEU A 929 33.02 20.95 31.04
C LEU A 929 34.15 21.00 32.06
#